data_AF-A0A5E4A650-F1
#
_entry.id   AF-A0A5E4A650-F1
#
_cell.length_a   1.000
_cell.length_b   1.000
_cell.length_c   1.000
_cell.angle_alpha   90.00
_cell.angle_beta   90.00
_cell.angle_gamma   90.00
#
_symmetry.space_group_name_H-M   'P 1'
#
loop_
_entity.id
_entity.type
_entity.pdbx_description
1 polymer ?
#
loop_
_entity_poly.entity_id
_entity_poly.type
_entity_poly.pdbx_seq_one_letter_code
_entity_poly.pdbx_strand_id
1 'polypeptide(L)'
;MFSRSDSIHHMSHSQGRPELPPLPASANEEPSELYQTVMSHSFYPPLMQRTSWTRAVPFKEQNHHRGPSDSIANNYSLMAQDLKMKDLLKVYQPVNISIPRNRASLGLPSATKSSSEPNKKRMKFCLKDKEDFTGTKSPCSTYSSMKKEEDTAVSLPGSRPMSPEQQIDVMLQQEMEIESKEKKPSELDMERYCYYLTNGIQKDMITPQENEVMVRISKLISTALLTNPSLVPLLVTLEEEKENDYYSSLMKSIVDYILMDPLEKKRLFIDSIPRVFPQRVIRAPVPWHATYRNNKKWNEEHLHTVNPMMLILKNLWFEEFKDLRFVRTAEILEGKLPLQPSEYWEVIQNHCLEARQVLLTKWIPTCAQLFVSQKEHWIRFAPKSDYDSSRSIKEYFASVASFMSLQLRELVIKSLEDLVALFMIHKDGNDFTEPYQEMNFFIPQLIVIKLEVQEPSIVFNPTFDACWELIKNSFLEIIKNSNGIPKVESVLFPELKGYNLILGTVDSKEKLVSDFVDQTFDVFQKNQVGPHKYLNVYKKYNDLLDNMAEQNITAFLKENQDINDFVTNINGIKKRRSEIASMHITVPLAMFCLDTMTLNYDLCERAQNLKDRLIRYQVDVNRDTNSSICNQYNTIAERVSEIPANTKELVLLIEFLKKSSDVTVFKLRRQLRDASERLEFLMDYADLPQEDIKLNSTLFLWPDQIEDIFENSRNLLLNKRDLAEMDLIKRCSEFESRLEGYSKELEGFRKREVMTTEEMKNNVEKLHELSKNLDQALMEFELINKEEELLEKEKSSFLLLQTLITNKVPYEQLWVTAYEFSTKSEEWMNGPLYLLNAEEIAEEIGNMWRTTYKLIKTFADVPAPKRLAENVKIKIEKFKQHIPILIIACNPGMKDRHWQQISEIVGYEIKPTETTCLLNMLEYGFGKYVEKLEPIGAAASKEYSLEKNLEKMKLDWINMTFSFVKYRDTVSLH
;
A
#
# COMPACT_ATOMS: atom_id res chain seq x y z
N MET A 1 -117.68 -53.86 37.11
CA MET A 1 -118.41 -54.44 38.26
C MET A 1 -117.66 -55.67 38.73
N PHE A 2 -117.53 -55.85 40.07
CA PHE A 2 -117.15 -57.05 40.85
C PHE A 2 -116.34 -58.17 40.17
N SER A 3 -115.08 -58.52 40.48
CA SER A 3 -114.27 -58.65 41.73
C SER A 3 -114.18 -60.08 42.30
N ARG A 4 -112.96 -60.62 42.34
CA ARG A 4 -112.28 -61.53 43.32
C ARG A 4 -111.12 -62.23 42.57
N SER A 5 -109.83 -62.14 42.94
CA SER A 5 -109.18 -62.55 44.23
C SER A 5 -109.34 -64.08 44.42
N ASP A 6 -108.34 -64.94 44.67
CA ASP A 6 -106.96 -64.84 45.20
C ASP A 6 -106.13 -66.08 44.70
N SER A 7 -104.80 -66.24 44.79
CA SER A 7 -103.66 -65.42 45.28
C SER A 7 -102.29 -65.96 44.75
N ILE A 8 -101.35 -65.06 44.41
CA ILE A 8 -99.89 -65.07 44.66
C ILE A 8 -99.11 -66.42 44.62
N HIS A 9 -98.23 -66.63 43.63
CA HIS A 9 -96.75 -66.65 43.77
C HIS A 9 -96.00 -66.99 42.45
N HIS A 10 -94.81 -66.41 42.30
CA HIS A 10 -93.81 -66.57 41.22
C HIS A 10 -94.13 -66.06 39.80
N MET A 11 -93.26 -65.14 39.35
CA MET A 11 -93.19 -64.61 37.99
C MET A 11 -92.20 -65.41 37.12
N SER A 12 -92.14 -65.05 35.84
CA SER A 12 -91.13 -65.42 34.81
C SER A 12 -91.09 -66.88 34.31
N HIS A 13 -92.12 -67.30 33.57
CA HIS A 13 -91.97 -68.33 32.52
C HIS A 13 -92.79 -67.96 31.26
N SER A 14 -92.17 -67.28 30.29
CA SER A 14 -92.73 -67.12 28.94
C SER A 14 -92.35 -68.32 28.06
N GLN A 15 -93.17 -69.36 28.19
CA GLN A 15 -93.41 -70.52 27.32
C GLN A 15 -92.60 -70.64 26.02
N GLY A 16 -92.03 -71.83 25.79
CA GLY A 16 -91.46 -72.20 24.49
C GLY A 16 -90.52 -73.42 24.45
N ARG A 17 -90.25 -74.08 25.58
CA ARG A 17 -89.32 -75.22 25.67
C ARG A 17 -89.99 -76.42 26.35
N PRO A 18 -89.76 -77.66 25.88
CA PRO A 18 -90.10 -78.86 26.63
C PRO A 18 -89.09 -79.02 27.78
N GLU A 19 -89.49 -78.67 29.00
CA GLU A 19 -88.69 -78.94 30.20
C GLU A 19 -88.68 -80.44 30.48
N LEU A 20 -87.48 -81.03 30.54
CA LEU A 20 -87.28 -82.38 31.07
C LEU A 20 -87.56 -82.33 32.58
N PRO A 21 -88.14 -83.40 33.18
CA PRO A 21 -88.43 -83.41 34.61
C PRO A 21 -87.14 -83.18 35.41
N PRO A 22 -87.15 -82.29 36.42
CA PRO A 22 -85.95 -81.98 37.20
C PRO A 22 -85.44 -83.24 37.91
N LEU A 23 -84.12 -83.43 37.89
CA LEU A 23 -83.48 -84.53 38.61
C LEU A 23 -83.78 -84.41 40.12
N PRO A 24 -84.01 -85.54 40.81
CA PRO A 24 -84.32 -85.51 42.24
C PRO A 24 -83.17 -84.88 43.03
N ALA A 25 -83.49 -83.95 43.93
CA ALA A 25 -82.53 -83.11 44.66
C ALA A 25 -81.60 -83.85 45.66
N SER A 26 -81.56 -85.19 45.60
CA SER A 26 -80.72 -86.07 46.41
C SER A 26 -79.51 -86.65 45.66
N ALA A 27 -79.27 -86.25 44.41
CA ALA A 27 -78.14 -86.70 43.60
C ALA A 27 -77.12 -85.57 43.37
N ASN A 28 -75.96 -85.66 44.04
CA ASN A 28 -74.77 -84.83 43.77
C ASN A 28 -73.84 -85.49 42.73
N GLU A 29 -74.39 -86.34 41.86
CA GLU A 29 -73.65 -87.03 40.79
C GLU A 29 -73.96 -86.37 39.45
N GLU A 30 -72.96 -86.27 38.57
CA GLU A 30 -73.18 -85.72 37.23
C GLU A 30 -74.22 -86.56 36.46
N PRO A 31 -75.16 -85.91 35.73
CA PRO A 31 -76.14 -86.63 34.94
C PRO A 31 -75.47 -87.52 33.90
N SER A 32 -76.03 -88.71 33.64
CA SER A 32 -75.49 -89.65 32.66
C SER A 32 -75.32 -89.02 31.27
N GLU A 33 -74.34 -89.47 30.48
CA GLU A 33 -74.08 -88.97 29.11
C GLU A 33 -75.34 -88.95 28.22
N LEU A 34 -76.23 -89.91 28.44
CA LEU A 34 -77.53 -90.00 27.76
C LEU A 34 -78.46 -88.84 28.17
N TYR A 35 -78.55 -88.52 29.47
CA TYR A 35 -79.31 -87.37 29.95
C TYR A 35 -78.68 -86.04 29.50
N GLN A 36 -77.34 -85.92 29.52
CA GLN A 36 -76.64 -84.74 28.98
C GLN A 36 -76.87 -84.57 27.47
N THR A 37 -76.89 -85.66 26.70
CA THR A 37 -77.24 -85.65 25.27
C THR A 37 -78.68 -85.20 25.05
N VAL A 38 -79.63 -85.71 25.82
CA VAL A 38 -81.06 -85.34 25.69
C VAL A 38 -81.30 -83.89 26.13
N MET A 39 -80.60 -83.41 27.17
CA MET A 39 -80.66 -82.03 27.64
C MET A 39 -80.03 -81.03 26.66
N SER A 40 -78.90 -81.39 26.03
CA SER A 40 -78.32 -80.55 24.96
C SER A 40 -79.21 -80.53 23.72
N HIS A 41 -79.82 -81.66 23.34
CA HIS A 41 -80.78 -81.73 22.22
C HIS A 41 -82.10 -81.00 22.51
N SER A 42 -82.49 -80.78 23.76
CA SER A 42 -83.68 -79.96 24.08
C SER A 42 -83.43 -78.45 23.96
N PHE A 43 -82.19 -78.00 24.19
CA PHE A 43 -81.76 -76.61 24.00
C PHE A 43 -81.41 -76.30 22.54
N TYR A 44 -80.67 -77.20 21.90
CA TYR A 44 -80.24 -77.13 20.51
C TYR A 44 -80.62 -78.43 19.77
N PRO A 45 -81.82 -78.50 19.19
CA PRO A 45 -82.26 -79.67 18.44
C PRO A 45 -81.27 -80.06 17.33
N PRO A 46 -80.94 -81.36 17.17
CA PRO A 46 -79.92 -81.78 16.23
C PRO A 46 -80.24 -81.32 14.80
N LEU A 47 -79.21 -80.80 14.11
CA LEU A 47 -79.31 -80.37 12.72
C LEU A 47 -79.13 -81.54 11.75
N MET A 48 -78.18 -82.44 12.06
CA MET A 48 -77.76 -83.56 11.22
C MET A 48 -78.03 -84.91 11.89
N GLN A 49 -78.14 -85.97 11.10
CA GLN A 49 -78.28 -87.34 11.62
C GLN A 49 -76.91 -87.90 12.06
N ARG A 50 -76.79 -88.33 13.33
CA ARG A 50 -75.53 -88.89 13.89
C ARG A 50 -75.07 -90.19 13.22
N THR A 51 -75.99 -90.98 12.65
CA THR A 51 -75.69 -92.28 12.04
C THR A 51 -76.39 -92.38 10.69
N SER A 52 -75.69 -92.02 9.61
CA SER A 52 -76.20 -92.10 8.23
C SER A 52 -75.11 -92.61 7.28
N TRP A 53 -75.51 -93.35 6.24
CA TRP A 53 -74.59 -93.87 5.21
C TRP A 53 -74.17 -92.80 4.19
N THR A 54 -74.96 -91.73 4.08
CA THR A 54 -74.69 -90.57 3.22
C THR A 54 -74.18 -89.43 4.09
N ARG A 55 -73.21 -88.66 3.60
CA ARG A 55 -72.72 -87.44 4.28
C ARG A 55 -73.76 -86.33 4.25
N ALA A 56 -73.66 -85.40 5.20
CA ALA A 56 -74.51 -84.21 5.34
C ALA A 56 -76.04 -84.47 5.27
N VAL A 57 -76.56 -85.54 5.89
CA VAL A 57 -78.01 -85.81 5.93
C VAL A 57 -78.70 -85.01 7.05
N PRO A 58 -79.69 -84.14 6.74
CA PRO A 58 -80.41 -83.37 7.74
C PRO A 58 -81.31 -84.22 8.65
N PHE A 59 -81.52 -83.76 9.88
CA PHE A 59 -82.40 -84.40 10.86
C PHE A 59 -83.88 -84.39 10.42
N LYS A 60 -84.32 -83.34 9.70
CA LYS A 60 -85.72 -83.09 9.29
C LYS A 60 -86.40 -84.25 8.56
N GLU A 61 -85.63 -85.11 7.91
CA GLU A 61 -86.13 -86.28 7.18
C GLU A 61 -86.62 -87.42 8.10
N GLN A 62 -86.16 -87.48 9.36
CA GLN A 62 -86.59 -88.53 10.30
C GLN A 62 -88.11 -88.46 10.58
N ASN A 63 -88.66 -87.26 10.73
CA ASN A 63 -90.10 -87.04 10.97
C ASN A 63 -90.99 -87.55 9.83
N HIS A 64 -90.44 -87.70 8.63
CA HIS A 64 -91.18 -88.11 7.43
C HIS A 64 -91.10 -89.63 7.17
N HIS A 65 -90.30 -90.37 7.95
CA HIS A 65 -90.04 -91.82 7.79
C HIS A 65 -89.64 -92.22 6.36
N ARG A 66 -88.94 -91.34 5.63
CA ARG A 66 -88.49 -91.58 4.24
C ARG A 66 -87.12 -92.27 4.24
N GLY A 67 -86.91 -93.20 3.31
CA GLY A 67 -85.58 -93.74 3.05
C GLY A 67 -84.67 -92.68 2.40
N PRO A 68 -83.33 -92.73 2.59
CA PRO A 68 -82.41 -91.70 2.07
C PRO A 68 -82.52 -91.44 0.56
N SER A 69 -82.93 -92.44 -0.23
CA SER A 69 -83.16 -92.31 -1.68
C SER A 69 -84.43 -91.56 -2.06
N ASP A 70 -85.43 -91.49 -1.17
CA ASP A 70 -86.72 -90.82 -1.39
C ASP A 70 -86.78 -89.39 -0.82
N SER A 71 -85.74 -88.97 -0.09
CA SER A 71 -85.56 -87.61 0.41
C SER A 71 -84.39 -86.87 -0.26
N ILE A 72 -83.56 -87.54 -1.06
CA ILE A 72 -82.35 -86.95 -1.65
C ILE A 72 -82.61 -85.69 -2.49
N ALA A 73 -83.77 -85.58 -3.13
CA ALA A 73 -84.17 -84.39 -3.88
C ALA A 73 -84.34 -83.14 -2.98
N ASN A 74 -84.78 -83.32 -1.74
CA ASN A 74 -84.91 -82.25 -0.73
C ASN A 74 -83.55 -81.69 -0.30
N ASN A 75 -82.42 -82.35 -0.62
CA ASN A 75 -81.08 -81.83 -0.38
C ASN A 75 -80.57 -80.92 -1.51
N TYR A 76 -81.26 -80.88 -2.66
CA TYR A 76 -80.90 -80.04 -3.81
C TYR A 76 -81.88 -78.88 -4.06
N SER A 77 -83.16 -79.05 -3.76
CA SER A 77 -84.14 -77.96 -3.75
C SER A 77 -85.33 -78.29 -2.84
N LEU A 78 -85.73 -77.33 -2.00
CA LEU A 78 -86.95 -77.44 -1.19
C LEU A 78 -88.21 -77.63 -2.06
N MET A 79 -88.23 -77.12 -3.29
CA MET A 79 -89.35 -77.35 -4.20
C MET A 79 -89.46 -78.80 -4.69
N ALA A 80 -88.41 -79.61 -4.47
CA ALA A 80 -88.37 -81.03 -4.76
C ALA A 80 -88.53 -81.91 -3.51
N GLN A 81 -88.95 -81.34 -2.36
CA GLN A 81 -89.07 -82.07 -1.09
C GLN A 81 -89.98 -83.31 -1.17
N ASP A 82 -91.00 -83.31 -2.04
CA ASP A 82 -91.98 -84.40 -2.18
C ASP A 82 -91.70 -85.35 -3.35
N LEU A 83 -90.57 -85.16 -4.05
CA LEU A 83 -90.17 -85.92 -5.22
C LEU A 83 -89.46 -87.23 -4.83
N LYS A 84 -90.19 -88.35 -4.85
CA LYS A 84 -89.65 -89.68 -4.48
C LYS A 84 -89.01 -90.35 -5.69
N MET A 85 -88.08 -91.30 -5.47
CA MET A 85 -87.33 -91.94 -6.57
C MET A 85 -88.22 -92.76 -7.52
N LYS A 86 -89.38 -93.21 -7.03
CA LYS A 86 -90.42 -93.88 -7.81
C LYS A 86 -91.25 -92.96 -8.71
N ASP A 87 -91.29 -91.66 -8.40
CA ASP A 87 -92.08 -90.65 -9.10
C ASP A 87 -91.24 -89.94 -10.20
N LEU A 88 -89.93 -90.21 -10.22
CA LEU A 88 -89.02 -89.82 -11.30
C LEU A 88 -89.20 -90.73 -12.53
N LEU A 89 -89.29 -90.10 -13.71
CA LEU A 89 -89.26 -90.82 -14.98
C LEU A 89 -87.95 -91.61 -15.12
N LYS A 90 -88.04 -92.93 -15.31
CA LYS A 90 -86.90 -93.80 -15.66
C LYS A 90 -86.41 -93.48 -17.07
N VAL A 91 -85.64 -92.41 -17.21
CA VAL A 91 -84.92 -92.09 -18.43
C VAL A 91 -83.79 -93.11 -18.60
N TYR A 92 -84.02 -94.12 -19.44
CA TYR A 92 -83.02 -95.14 -19.77
C TYR A 92 -81.98 -94.56 -20.73
N GLN A 93 -81.04 -93.75 -20.22
CA GLN A 93 -79.85 -93.37 -20.98
C GLN A 93 -78.84 -94.53 -20.95
N PRO A 94 -78.30 -94.97 -22.10
CA PRO A 94 -77.22 -95.94 -22.13
C PRO A 94 -75.94 -95.27 -21.61
N VAL A 95 -75.64 -95.45 -20.32
CA VAL A 95 -74.38 -95.00 -19.74
C VAL A 95 -73.26 -95.90 -20.26
N ASN A 96 -72.54 -95.44 -21.29
CA ASN A 96 -71.24 -95.97 -21.63
C ASN A 96 -70.26 -95.60 -20.49
N ILE A 97 -70.17 -96.47 -19.47
CA ILE A 97 -69.17 -96.33 -18.41
C ILE A 97 -67.80 -96.66 -19.01
N SER A 98 -67.13 -95.66 -19.56
CA SER A 98 -65.72 -95.75 -19.93
C SER A 98 -64.87 -95.75 -18.66
N ILE A 99 -64.73 -96.92 -18.02
CA ILE A 99 -63.87 -97.12 -16.85
C ILE A 99 -62.41 -96.86 -17.26
N PRO A 100 -61.72 -95.84 -16.70
CA PRO A 100 -60.29 -95.68 -16.89
C PRO A 100 -59.57 -96.73 -16.05
N ARG A 101 -59.19 -97.86 -16.66
CA ARG A 101 -58.31 -98.85 -16.02
C ARG A 101 -56.90 -98.27 -15.92
N ASN A 102 -56.56 -97.73 -14.74
CA ASN A 102 -55.17 -97.51 -14.37
C ASN A 102 -54.40 -98.84 -14.41
N ARG A 103 -53.45 -98.96 -15.34
CA ARG A 103 -52.35 -99.93 -15.27
C ARG A 103 -51.04 -99.17 -15.32
N ALA A 104 -50.33 -99.15 -14.19
CA ALA A 104 -48.94 -98.74 -14.16
C ALA A 104 -48.05 -99.93 -14.54
N SER A 105 -47.16 -99.75 -15.53
CA SER A 105 -45.80 -100.34 -15.55
C SER A 105 -45.05 -100.02 -16.84
N LEU A 106 -43.90 -99.33 -16.69
CA LEU A 106 -42.64 -99.47 -17.45
C LEU A 106 -42.63 -99.51 -19.00
N GLY A 107 -41.85 -98.60 -19.61
CA GLY A 107 -41.36 -98.75 -20.99
C GLY A 107 -40.90 -97.46 -21.68
N LEU A 108 -39.62 -97.09 -21.53
CA LEU A 108 -38.87 -96.31 -22.56
C LEU A 108 -38.53 -97.22 -23.76
N PRO A 109 -38.07 -96.75 -24.95
CA PRO A 109 -37.50 -95.43 -25.26
C PRO A 109 -37.87 -94.78 -26.65
N SER A 110 -37.27 -93.61 -26.92
CA SER A 110 -36.65 -93.22 -28.21
C SER A 110 -37.49 -92.83 -29.48
N ALA A 111 -37.56 -91.51 -29.70
CA ALA A 111 -37.08 -90.79 -30.91
C ALA A 111 -37.96 -90.49 -32.16
N THR A 112 -37.65 -89.29 -32.69
CA THR A 112 -37.69 -88.78 -34.09
C THR A 112 -39.00 -88.31 -34.77
N LYS A 113 -39.01 -86.99 -35.07
CA LYS A 113 -39.50 -86.28 -36.29
C LYS A 113 -41.01 -86.46 -36.64
N SER A 114 -41.84 -85.41 -36.78
CA SER A 114 -41.68 -84.24 -37.66
C SER A 114 -42.93 -83.33 -37.65
N SER A 115 -42.75 -82.04 -37.99
CA SER A 115 -43.70 -81.08 -38.60
C SER A 115 -45.23 -81.31 -38.56
N SER A 116 -45.98 -80.30 -38.07
CA SER A 116 -46.87 -79.47 -38.92
C SER A 116 -47.63 -78.39 -38.11
N GLU A 117 -47.66 -77.15 -38.61
CA GLU A 117 -48.77 -76.23 -38.35
C GLU A 117 -50.02 -76.74 -39.10
N PRO A 118 -51.26 -76.40 -38.68
CA PRO A 118 -51.88 -75.25 -39.36
C PRO A 118 -52.95 -74.43 -38.58
N ASN A 119 -52.95 -73.12 -38.84
CA ASN A 119 -54.10 -72.23 -39.09
C ASN A 119 -55.37 -72.25 -38.19
N LYS A 120 -55.75 -71.05 -37.72
CA LYS A 120 -57.17 -70.59 -37.75
C LYS A 120 -57.33 -69.08 -38.04
N LYS A 121 -57.48 -68.80 -39.35
CA LYS A 121 -58.17 -67.68 -40.04
C LYS A 121 -58.44 -66.35 -39.28
N ARG A 122 -57.83 -65.28 -39.81
CA ARG A 122 -58.37 -63.90 -39.79
C ARG A 122 -59.66 -63.78 -40.63
N MET A 123 -60.48 -62.78 -40.36
CA MET A 123 -61.34 -62.16 -41.38
C MET A 123 -61.18 -60.64 -41.36
N LYS A 124 -61.04 -60.02 -42.53
CA LYS A 124 -60.90 -58.58 -42.75
C LYS A 124 -62.28 -57.91 -42.77
N PHE A 125 -62.33 -56.61 -42.51
CA PHE A 125 -63.00 -55.69 -43.44
C PHE A 125 -62.15 -54.44 -43.66
N CYS A 126 -62.32 -53.83 -44.83
CA CYS A 126 -61.55 -52.70 -45.34
C CYS A 126 -62.55 -51.68 -45.88
N LEU A 127 -62.29 -50.39 -45.68
CA LEU A 127 -62.96 -49.31 -46.41
C LEU A 127 -61.93 -48.27 -46.85
N LYS A 128 -62.24 -47.63 -47.98
CA LYS A 128 -61.34 -46.82 -48.78
C LYS A 128 -61.89 -45.40 -48.88
N ASP A 129 -60.99 -44.44 -48.79
CA ASP A 129 -61.02 -43.01 -49.19
C ASP A 129 -62.31 -42.45 -49.82
N LYS A 130 -62.77 -41.27 -49.35
CA LYS A 130 -62.39 -39.98 -49.97
C LYS A 130 -62.89 -38.74 -49.20
N GLU A 131 -62.26 -37.61 -49.52
CA GLU A 131 -62.48 -36.25 -49.00
C GLU A 131 -63.72 -35.57 -49.62
N ASP A 132 -64.38 -34.64 -48.91
CA ASP A 132 -64.32 -33.20 -49.28
C ASP A 132 -65.13 -32.23 -48.37
N PHE A 133 -64.51 -31.04 -48.23
CA PHE A 133 -64.89 -29.69 -47.80
C PHE A 133 -66.26 -29.22 -47.24
N THR A 134 -66.12 -28.24 -46.31
CA THR A 134 -66.97 -27.05 -45.97
C THR A 134 -68.38 -27.19 -45.39
N GLY A 135 -68.59 -26.47 -44.26
CA GLY A 135 -69.63 -25.42 -44.27
C GLY A 135 -70.80 -25.50 -43.27
N THR A 136 -70.63 -24.83 -42.11
CA THR A 136 -71.58 -23.82 -41.58
C THR A 136 -73.07 -24.17 -41.29
N LYS A 137 -73.45 -24.06 -40.00
CA LYS A 137 -74.77 -23.64 -39.43
C LYS A 137 -76.01 -24.56 -39.55
N SER A 138 -76.52 -24.95 -38.38
CA SER A 138 -77.96 -25.11 -38.01
C SER A 138 -78.79 -23.83 -38.31
N PRO A 139 -80.15 -23.77 -38.27
CA PRO A 139 -81.03 -24.58 -37.38
C PRO A 139 -82.48 -24.90 -37.86
N CYS A 140 -83.22 -25.64 -37.00
CA CYS A 140 -84.70 -25.69 -36.87
C CYS A 140 -85.52 -26.17 -38.09
N SER A 141 -86.65 -26.88 -37.99
CA SER A 141 -87.75 -26.70 -37.04
C SER A 141 -88.75 -27.88 -37.02
N THR A 142 -89.32 -28.09 -35.85
CA THR A 142 -90.66 -28.61 -35.49
C THR A 142 -91.71 -28.76 -36.61
N TYR A 143 -92.39 -29.90 -36.70
CA TYR A 143 -93.87 -30.01 -36.54
C TYR A 143 -94.35 -31.48 -36.45
N SER A 144 -95.43 -31.61 -35.67
CA SER A 144 -96.38 -32.71 -35.39
C SER A 144 -96.89 -33.53 -36.61
N SER A 145 -97.63 -34.66 -36.48
CA SER A 145 -98.54 -35.06 -35.39
C SER A 145 -98.93 -36.55 -35.32
N MET A 146 -99.19 -37.02 -34.10
CA MET A 146 -100.24 -37.96 -33.65
C MET A 146 -100.44 -39.39 -34.22
N LYS A 147 -100.27 -40.34 -33.29
CA LYS A 147 -101.14 -41.48 -32.90
C LYS A 147 -101.25 -42.73 -33.79
N LYS A 148 -100.71 -43.83 -33.26
CA LYS A 148 -101.45 -45.07 -32.97
C LYS A 148 -100.80 -45.88 -31.83
N GLU A 149 -101.59 -46.14 -30.78
CA GLU A 149 -101.47 -47.26 -29.82
C GLU A 149 -101.84 -48.58 -30.57
N GLU A 150 -101.47 -49.82 -30.22
CA GLU A 150 -100.63 -50.51 -29.21
C GLU A 150 -99.66 -51.45 -29.99
N ASP A 151 -98.53 -51.98 -29.50
CA ASP A 151 -98.40 -53.01 -28.44
C ASP A 151 -96.95 -53.04 -27.89
N THR A 152 -96.77 -53.03 -26.57
CA THR A 152 -95.46 -52.90 -25.90
C THR A 152 -94.75 -54.24 -25.67
N ALA A 153 -94.19 -54.81 -26.74
CA ALA A 153 -93.08 -55.77 -26.62
C ALA A 153 -91.75 -55.01 -26.42
N VAL A 154 -91.54 -54.43 -25.23
CA VAL A 154 -90.31 -53.68 -24.91
C VAL A 154 -89.13 -54.64 -24.76
N SER A 155 -88.30 -54.72 -25.79
CA SER A 155 -86.92 -55.13 -25.64
C SER A 155 -86.19 -54.13 -24.75
N LEU A 156 -85.54 -54.62 -23.69
CA LEU A 156 -84.73 -53.77 -22.82
C LEU A 156 -83.60 -53.14 -23.65
N PRO A 157 -83.47 -51.80 -23.68
CA PRO A 157 -82.45 -51.14 -24.49
C PRO A 157 -81.05 -51.41 -23.93
N GLY A 158 -80.06 -51.50 -24.82
CA GLY A 158 -78.65 -51.57 -24.44
C GLY A 158 -78.29 -50.38 -23.53
N SER A 159 -77.60 -50.67 -22.42
CA SER A 159 -77.42 -49.71 -21.32
C SER A 159 -76.81 -48.38 -21.78
N ARG A 160 -77.54 -47.28 -21.57
CA ARG A 160 -77.01 -45.91 -21.68
C ARG A 160 -75.75 -45.76 -20.80
N PRO A 161 -74.78 -44.92 -21.16
CA PRO A 161 -73.71 -44.56 -20.23
C PRO A 161 -74.31 -43.96 -18.96
N MET A 162 -73.96 -44.53 -17.81
CA MET A 162 -74.40 -44.05 -16.49
C MET A 162 -73.18 -43.69 -15.67
N SER A 163 -73.25 -42.57 -14.94
CA SER A 163 -72.18 -42.21 -14.02
C SER A 163 -72.07 -43.22 -12.87
N PRO A 164 -70.92 -43.32 -12.18
CA PRO A 164 -70.79 -44.23 -11.02
C PRO A 164 -71.87 -43.99 -9.96
N GLU A 165 -72.23 -42.73 -9.73
CA GLU A 165 -73.26 -42.30 -8.77
C GLU A 165 -74.64 -42.85 -9.18
N GLN A 166 -75.04 -42.64 -10.44
CA GLN A 166 -76.31 -43.17 -10.97
C GLN A 166 -76.41 -44.69 -10.90
N GLN A 167 -75.29 -45.41 -11.00
CA GLN A 167 -75.27 -46.86 -10.84
C GLN A 167 -75.39 -47.28 -9.37
N ILE A 168 -74.80 -46.52 -8.45
CA ILE A 168 -74.93 -46.73 -7.00
C ILE A 168 -76.36 -46.45 -6.53
N ASP A 169 -77.00 -45.38 -7.01
CA ASP A 169 -78.39 -45.03 -6.65
C ASP A 169 -79.37 -46.16 -6.99
N VAL A 170 -79.20 -46.80 -8.16
CA VAL A 170 -80.00 -47.97 -8.57
C VAL A 170 -79.76 -49.18 -7.65
N MET A 171 -78.52 -49.42 -7.23
CA MET A 171 -78.20 -50.50 -6.29
C MET A 171 -78.78 -50.23 -4.89
N LEU A 172 -78.66 -48.99 -4.40
CA LEU A 172 -79.27 -48.56 -3.13
C LEU A 172 -80.80 -48.71 -3.14
N GLN A 173 -81.45 -48.38 -4.25
CA GLN A 173 -82.90 -48.56 -4.38
C GLN A 173 -83.31 -50.04 -4.31
N GLN A 174 -82.54 -50.94 -4.95
CA GLN A 174 -82.74 -52.39 -4.84
C GLN A 174 -82.49 -52.92 -3.41
N GLU A 175 -81.47 -52.40 -2.72
CA GLU A 175 -81.20 -52.72 -1.31
C GLU A 175 -82.38 -52.32 -0.41
N MET A 176 -82.91 -51.10 -0.57
CA MET A 176 -84.08 -50.62 0.20
C MET A 176 -85.34 -51.48 -0.03
N GLU A 177 -85.58 -51.92 -1.28
CA GLU A 177 -86.70 -52.81 -1.59
C GLU A 177 -86.57 -54.18 -0.89
N ILE A 178 -85.34 -54.71 -0.77
CA ILE A 178 -85.07 -55.95 -0.04
C ILE A 178 -85.23 -55.74 1.47
N GLU A 179 -84.72 -54.63 2.02
CA GLU A 179 -84.86 -54.32 3.45
C GLU A 179 -86.32 -54.24 3.90
N SER A 180 -87.23 -53.81 3.03
CA SER A 180 -88.67 -53.71 3.33
C SER A 180 -89.40 -55.06 3.50
N LYS A 181 -88.85 -56.16 2.95
CA LYS A 181 -89.55 -57.46 2.84
C LYS A 181 -89.18 -58.46 3.93
N GLU A 182 -88.04 -58.27 4.59
CA GLU A 182 -87.45 -59.22 5.53
C GLU A 182 -87.17 -58.56 6.90
N LYS A 183 -87.25 -59.33 7.99
CA LYS A 183 -86.87 -58.87 9.34
C LYS A 183 -85.40 -59.14 9.65
N LYS A 184 -84.76 -58.26 10.42
CA LYS A 184 -83.40 -58.48 10.96
C LYS A 184 -83.43 -59.58 12.05
N PRO A 185 -82.37 -60.41 12.18
CA PRO A 185 -82.27 -61.41 13.25
C PRO A 185 -82.21 -60.76 14.64
N SER A 186 -82.79 -61.43 15.63
CA SER A 186 -82.61 -61.10 17.04
C SER A 186 -81.28 -61.62 17.58
N GLU A 187 -80.90 -61.19 18.79
CA GLU A 187 -79.70 -61.68 19.47
C GLU A 187 -79.71 -63.20 19.69
N LEU A 188 -80.88 -63.78 20.01
CA LEU A 188 -81.08 -65.22 20.15
C LEU A 188 -81.03 -65.98 18.81
N ASP A 189 -81.51 -65.36 17.72
CA ASP A 189 -81.36 -65.93 16.37
C ASP A 189 -79.88 -66.00 15.98
N MET A 190 -79.12 -64.93 16.25
CA MET A 190 -77.68 -64.85 16.00
C MET A 190 -76.91 -65.91 16.80
N GLU A 191 -77.16 -66.03 18.11
CA GLU A 191 -76.51 -67.01 18.99
C GLU A 191 -76.71 -68.44 18.47
N ARG A 192 -77.97 -68.80 18.18
CA ARG A 192 -78.32 -70.15 17.69
C ARG A 192 -77.79 -70.42 16.28
N TYR A 193 -77.85 -69.45 15.39
CA TYR A 193 -77.29 -69.55 14.05
C TYR A 193 -75.78 -69.83 14.11
N CYS A 194 -75.04 -69.04 14.90
CA CYS A 194 -73.61 -69.26 15.15
C CYS A 194 -73.33 -70.62 15.81
N TYR A 195 -74.15 -71.05 16.77
CA TYR A 195 -74.03 -72.39 17.37
C TYR A 195 -74.11 -73.51 16.32
N TYR A 196 -75.08 -73.47 15.40
CA TYR A 196 -75.20 -74.50 14.36
C TYR A 196 -74.09 -74.43 13.31
N LEU A 197 -73.52 -73.25 13.03
CA LEU A 197 -72.34 -73.12 12.17
C LEU A 197 -71.10 -73.78 12.78
N THR A 198 -70.85 -73.59 14.08
CA THR A 198 -69.61 -74.08 14.73
C THR A 198 -69.74 -75.51 15.28
N ASN A 199 -70.90 -75.87 15.83
CA ASN A 199 -71.11 -77.14 16.55
C ASN A 199 -72.17 -78.05 15.91
N GLY A 200 -72.99 -77.53 14.98
CA GLY A 200 -74.11 -78.27 14.39
C GLY A 200 -73.71 -79.30 13.32
N ILE A 201 -72.52 -79.17 12.72
CA ILE A 201 -72.00 -80.04 11.67
C ILE A 201 -70.52 -80.34 11.95
N GLN A 202 -70.14 -81.62 11.95
CA GLN A 202 -68.74 -82.03 12.13
C GLN A 202 -68.00 -82.11 10.78
N LYS A 203 -66.67 -81.89 10.76
CA LYS A 203 -65.88 -81.83 9.51
C LYS A 203 -65.92 -83.15 8.69
N ASP A 204 -66.05 -84.30 9.35
CA ASP A 204 -66.18 -85.62 8.73
C ASP A 204 -67.55 -85.85 8.04
N MET A 205 -68.60 -85.15 8.50
CA MET A 205 -69.93 -85.17 7.89
C MET A 205 -69.99 -84.42 6.55
N ILE A 206 -68.92 -83.73 6.16
CA ILE A 206 -68.83 -82.89 4.96
C ILE A 206 -67.88 -83.55 3.93
N THR A 207 -68.05 -83.24 2.65
CA THR A 207 -67.11 -83.68 1.59
C THR A 207 -65.78 -82.95 1.74
N PRO A 208 -64.62 -83.63 1.77
CA PRO A 208 -63.32 -82.97 1.82
C PRO A 208 -63.01 -82.26 0.49
N GLN A 209 -62.17 -81.22 0.53
CA GLN A 209 -61.80 -80.45 -0.65
C GLN A 209 -61.02 -81.31 -1.67
N GLU A 210 -61.28 -81.11 -2.96
CA GLU A 210 -60.48 -81.70 -4.03
C GLU A 210 -59.04 -81.12 -4.04
N ASN A 211 -58.04 -81.99 -3.94
CA ASN A 211 -56.61 -81.62 -3.96
C ASN A 211 -56.21 -80.82 -5.23
N GLU A 212 -56.93 -80.97 -6.35
CA GLU A 212 -56.67 -80.24 -7.60
C GLU A 212 -57.01 -78.73 -7.54
N VAL A 213 -57.74 -78.27 -6.53
CA VAL A 213 -58.09 -76.84 -6.39
C VAL A 213 -56.84 -76.00 -6.14
N MET A 214 -55.93 -76.43 -5.27
CA MET A 214 -54.68 -75.72 -5.00
C MET A 214 -53.81 -75.59 -6.25
N VAL A 215 -53.65 -76.68 -7.00
CA VAL A 215 -52.88 -76.71 -8.25
C VAL A 215 -53.42 -75.74 -9.30
N ARG A 216 -54.73 -75.45 -9.29
CA ARG A 216 -55.35 -74.43 -10.15
C ARG A 216 -55.07 -73.01 -9.66
N ILE A 217 -55.13 -72.76 -8.34
CA ILE A 217 -54.82 -71.45 -7.74
C ILE A 217 -53.37 -71.07 -7.99
N SER A 218 -52.40 -71.96 -7.74
CA SER A 218 -50.97 -71.68 -7.93
C SER A 218 -50.62 -71.30 -9.38
N LYS A 219 -51.35 -71.80 -10.38
CA LYS A 219 -51.15 -71.44 -11.80
C LYS A 219 -51.57 -70.00 -12.15
N LEU A 220 -52.32 -69.33 -11.29
CA LEU A 220 -52.73 -67.93 -11.46
C LEU A 220 -51.77 -66.95 -10.79
N ILE A 221 -50.81 -67.45 -9.99
CA ILE A 221 -49.83 -66.65 -9.25
C ILE A 221 -48.51 -66.62 -10.02
N SER A 222 -47.83 -65.47 -10.02
CA SER A 222 -46.51 -65.33 -10.63
C SER A 222 -45.49 -66.27 -9.98
N THR A 223 -44.73 -67.00 -10.80
CA THR A 223 -43.71 -67.96 -10.33
C THR A 223 -42.69 -67.32 -9.40
N ALA A 224 -42.32 -66.05 -9.65
CA ALA A 224 -41.38 -65.30 -8.81
C ALA A 224 -41.86 -65.06 -7.37
N LEU A 225 -43.18 -65.07 -7.13
CA LEU A 225 -43.75 -64.96 -5.78
C LEU A 225 -43.78 -66.33 -5.08
N LEU A 226 -44.09 -67.40 -5.82
CA LEU A 226 -44.13 -68.77 -5.31
C LEU A 226 -42.74 -69.32 -4.94
N THR A 227 -41.68 -68.86 -5.59
CA THR A 227 -40.30 -69.30 -5.34
C THR A 227 -39.54 -68.47 -4.30
N ASN A 228 -40.14 -67.41 -3.74
CA ASN A 228 -39.44 -66.52 -2.81
C ASN A 228 -39.42 -67.12 -1.39
N PRO A 229 -38.23 -67.44 -0.80
CA PRO A 229 -38.15 -68.08 0.51
C PRO A 229 -38.80 -67.29 1.65
N SER A 230 -38.80 -65.95 1.58
CA SER A 230 -39.39 -65.12 2.65
C SER A 230 -40.92 -65.14 2.67
N LEU A 231 -41.57 -65.60 1.59
CA LEU A 231 -43.03 -65.69 1.47
C LEU A 231 -43.59 -67.07 1.82
N VAL A 232 -42.73 -68.06 2.09
CA VAL A 232 -43.16 -69.44 2.42
C VAL A 232 -44.06 -69.51 3.67
N PRO A 233 -43.78 -68.81 4.79
CA PRO A 233 -44.69 -68.82 5.94
C PRO A 233 -46.08 -68.26 5.61
N LEU A 234 -46.13 -67.20 4.80
CA LEU A 234 -47.39 -66.58 4.35
C LEU A 234 -48.18 -67.53 3.45
N LEU A 235 -47.52 -68.29 2.57
CA LEU A 235 -48.18 -69.29 1.72
C LEU A 235 -48.86 -70.39 2.57
N VAL A 236 -48.20 -70.90 3.61
CA VAL A 236 -48.80 -71.89 4.52
C VAL A 236 -50.03 -71.32 5.23
N THR A 237 -49.93 -70.10 5.76
CA THR A 237 -51.09 -69.43 6.41
C THR A 237 -52.26 -69.25 5.45
N LEU A 238 -52.01 -68.88 4.19
CA LEU A 238 -53.05 -68.73 3.16
C LEU A 238 -53.66 -70.07 2.73
N GLU A 239 -52.91 -71.17 2.77
CA GLU A 239 -53.43 -72.52 2.51
C GLU A 239 -54.38 -72.99 3.62
N GLU A 240 -54.01 -72.76 4.89
CA GLU A 240 -54.85 -73.04 6.06
C GLU A 240 -56.10 -72.14 6.09
N GLU A 241 -55.97 -70.84 5.81
CA GLU A 241 -57.09 -69.90 5.70
C GLU A 241 -58.10 -70.38 4.64
N LYS A 242 -57.62 -70.70 3.43
CA LYS A 242 -58.47 -71.22 2.35
C LYS A 242 -59.12 -72.56 2.68
N GLU A 243 -58.49 -73.43 3.48
CA GLU A 243 -59.10 -74.68 3.92
C GLU A 243 -60.22 -74.43 4.95
N ASN A 244 -59.96 -73.55 5.92
CA ASN A 244 -60.96 -73.14 6.90
C ASN A 244 -62.15 -72.43 6.24
N ASP A 245 -61.91 -71.57 5.25
CA ASP A 245 -62.94 -70.90 4.45
C ASP A 245 -63.80 -71.91 3.66
N TYR A 246 -63.19 -72.96 3.08
CA TYR A 246 -63.93 -74.00 2.36
C TYR A 246 -64.92 -74.71 3.28
N TYR A 247 -64.48 -75.20 4.44
CA TYR A 247 -65.37 -75.88 5.38
C TYR A 247 -66.39 -74.91 5.99
N SER A 248 -65.99 -73.70 6.39
CA SER A 248 -66.90 -72.71 7.00
C SER A 248 -67.98 -72.26 6.02
N SER A 249 -67.61 -72.02 4.76
CA SER A 249 -68.57 -71.64 3.71
C SER A 249 -69.53 -72.78 3.39
N LEU A 250 -69.07 -74.04 3.41
CA LEU A 250 -69.91 -75.20 3.13
C LEU A 250 -70.83 -75.54 4.31
N MET A 251 -70.34 -75.47 5.56
CA MET A 251 -71.14 -75.53 6.78
C MET A 251 -72.24 -74.47 6.76
N LYS A 252 -71.87 -73.21 6.47
CA LYS A 252 -72.83 -72.11 6.32
C LYS A 252 -73.86 -72.38 5.24
N SER A 253 -73.43 -72.83 4.06
CA SER A 253 -74.36 -73.14 2.95
C SER A 253 -75.37 -74.23 3.33
N ILE A 254 -74.96 -75.24 4.11
CA ILE A 254 -75.84 -76.31 4.60
C ILE A 254 -76.84 -75.77 5.65
N VAL A 255 -76.36 -74.97 6.63
CA VAL A 255 -77.22 -74.34 7.65
C VAL A 255 -78.24 -73.39 7.02
N ASP A 256 -77.78 -72.49 6.13
CA ASP A 256 -78.63 -71.56 5.39
C ASP A 256 -79.69 -72.30 4.57
N TYR A 257 -79.30 -73.37 3.87
CA TYR A 257 -80.23 -74.20 3.09
C TYR A 257 -81.28 -74.91 3.94
N ILE A 258 -80.89 -75.48 5.09
CA ILE A 258 -81.86 -76.09 6.04
C ILE A 258 -82.82 -75.01 6.57
N LEU A 259 -82.31 -73.81 6.88
CA LEU A 259 -83.11 -72.68 7.37
C LEU A 259 -83.95 -71.97 6.29
N MET A 260 -83.85 -72.34 5.02
CA MET A 260 -84.84 -71.94 4.01
C MET A 260 -86.20 -72.64 4.25
N ASP A 261 -86.23 -73.76 4.97
CA ASP A 261 -87.44 -74.50 5.31
C ASP A 261 -88.17 -73.85 6.52
N PRO A 262 -89.41 -73.34 6.37
CA PRO A 262 -90.14 -72.67 7.46
C PRO A 262 -90.47 -73.58 8.64
N LEU A 263 -90.47 -74.91 8.46
CA LEU A 263 -90.67 -75.86 9.57
C LEU A 263 -89.39 -76.00 10.40
N GLU A 264 -88.23 -76.03 9.74
CA GLU A 264 -86.93 -76.11 10.41
C GLU A 264 -86.59 -74.83 11.15
N LYS A 265 -86.92 -73.65 10.60
CA LYS A 265 -86.85 -72.37 11.32
C LYS A 265 -87.55 -72.44 12.68
N LYS A 266 -88.79 -72.97 12.70
CA LYS A 266 -89.56 -73.15 13.93
C LYS A 266 -88.98 -74.21 14.86
N ARG A 267 -88.49 -75.34 14.32
CA ARG A 267 -87.89 -76.44 15.10
C ARG A 267 -86.57 -76.04 15.77
N LEU A 268 -85.71 -75.33 15.04
CA LEU A 268 -84.40 -74.86 15.49
C LEU A 268 -84.50 -73.56 16.29
N PHE A 269 -85.69 -72.96 16.34
CA PHE A 269 -86.02 -71.68 16.99
C PHE A 269 -85.15 -70.51 16.49
N ILE A 270 -85.10 -70.36 15.16
CA ILE A 270 -84.44 -69.27 14.42
C ILE A 270 -85.44 -68.67 13.43
N ASP A 271 -85.94 -67.47 13.70
CA ASP A 271 -86.94 -66.78 12.87
C ASP A 271 -86.30 -66.11 11.64
N SER A 272 -85.14 -65.47 11.82
CA SER A 272 -84.39 -64.80 10.76
C SER A 272 -82.88 -65.09 10.83
N ILE A 273 -82.19 -64.92 9.71
CA ILE A 273 -80.74 -65.21 9.55
C ILE A 273 -79.98 -63.93 9.15
N PRO A 274 -78.65 -63.88 9.31
CA PRO A 274 -77.85 -62.73 8.88
C PRO A 274 -77.91 -62.54 7.36
N ARG A 275 -78.15 -61.30 6.90
CA ARG A 275 -78.05 -60.97 5.47
C ARG A 275 -76.59 -60.90 5.02
N VAL A 276 -76.35 -61.26 3.76
CA VAL A 276 -75.07 -61.02 3.08
C VAL A 276 -74.94 -59.54 2.74
N PHE A 277 -73.75 -58.97 2.91
CA PHE A 277 -73.47 -57.58 2.57
C PHE A 277 -73.57 -57.35 1.04
N PRO A 278 -74.27 -56.30 0.56
CA PRO A 278 -74.48 -56.08 -0.87
C PRO A 278 -73.19 -55.65 -1.59
N GLN A 279 -72.86 -56.33 -2.68
CA GLN A 279 -71.70 -55.98 -3.53
C GLN A 279 -72.10 -55.00 -4.64
N ARG A 280 -71.66 -53.75 -4.53
CA ARG A 280 -71.92 -52.69 -5.52
C ARG A 280 -70.82 -52.68 -6.58
N VAL A 281 -71.18 -52.85 -7.87
CA VAL A 281 -70.21 -53.02 -8.97
C VAL A 281 -70.52 -52.09 -10.14
N ILE A 282 -69.70 -51.06 -10.32
CA ILE A 282 -69.79 -50.12 -11.45
C ILE A 282 -69.42 -50.84 -12.76
N ARG A 283 -70.22 -50.64 -13.81
CA ARG A 283 -70.00 -51.17 -15.16
C ARG A 283 -69.80 -50.04 -16.17
N ALA A 284 -68.97 -50.31 -17.18
CA ALA A 284 -68.76 -49.41 -18.31
C ALA A 284 -69.89 -49.56 -19.35
N PRO A 285 -70.20 -48.54 -20.19
CA PRO A 285 -69.46 -47.28 -20.36
C PRO A 285 -69.82 -46.19 -19.34
N VAL A 286 -68.79 -45.46 -18.89
CA VAL A 286 -68.92 -44.23 -18.09
C VAL A 286 -68.73 -42.99 -18.98
N PRO A 287 -69.35 -41.82 -18.67
CA PRO A 287 -69.35 -40.66 -19.56
C PRO A 287 -67.96 -40.12 -19.95
N TRP A 288 -66.97 -40.20 -19.05
CA TRP A 288 -65.63 -39.64 -19.23
C TRP A 288 -64.62 -40.60 -19.90
N HIS A 289 -65.04 -41.82 -20.29
CA HIS A 289 -64.13 -42.88 -20.78
C HIS A 289 -63.31 -42.49 -22.01
N ALA A 290 -63.91 -41.77 -22.98
CA ALA A 290 -63.22 -41.30 -24.17
C ALA A 290 -62.17 -40.22 -23.84
N THR A 291 -62.54 -39.24 -23.01
CA THR A 291 -61.65 -38.18 -22.53
C THR A 291 -60.46 -38.75 -21.77
N TYR A 292 -60.69 -39.73 -20.88
CA TYR A 292 -59.63 -40.44 -20.18
C TYR A 292 -58.65 -41.12 -21.15
N ARG A 293 -59.14 -41.86 -22.15
CA ARG A 293 -58.27 -42.52 -23.14
C ARG A 293 -57.40 -41.51 -23.92
N ASN A 294 -57.97 -40.39 -24.34
CA ASN A 294 -57.25 -39.36 -25.08
C ASN A 294 -56.17 -38.71 -24.21
N ASN A 295 -56.50 -38.30 -22.99
CA ASN A 295 -55.56 -37.69 -22.05
C ASN A 295 -54.46 -38.68 -21.62
N LYS A 296 -54.82 -39.95 -21.41
CA LYS A 296 -53.85 -41.02 -21.13
C LYS A 296 -52.84 -41.16 -22.27
N LYS A 297 -53.32 -41.29 -23.52
CA LYS A 297 -52.46 -41.40 -24.70
C LYS A 297 -51.55 -40.17 -24.85
N TRP A 298 -52.10 -38.97 -24.68
CA TRP A 298 -51.32 -37.73 -24.75
C TRP A 298 -50.19 -37.70 -23.71
N ASN A 299 -50.47 -38.10 -22.47
CA ASN A 299 -49.46 -38.24 -21.42
C ASN A 299 -48.41 -39.32 -21.75
N GLU A 300 -48.81 -40.48 -22.27
CA GLU A 300 -47.87 -41.55 -22.68
C GLU A 300 -46.89 -41.08 -23.79
N GLU A 301 -47.31 -40.13 -24.63
CA GLU A 301 -46.52 -39.57 -25.73
C GLU A 301 -45.67 -38.35 -25.33
N HIS A 302 -46.15 -37.47 -24.44
CA HIS A 302 -45.53 -36.14 -24.17
C HIS A 302 -45.07 -35.91 -22.71
N LEU A 303 -45.45 -36.76 -21.74
CA LEU A 303 -45.02 -36.61 -20.34
C LEU A 303 -43.64 -37.26 -20.12
N HIS A 304 -42.59 -36.53 -20.47
CA HIS A 304 -41.21 -37.06 -20.44
C HIS A 304 -40.59 -37.16 -19.03
N THR A 305 -41.12 -36.44 -18.04
CA THR A 305 -40.58 -36.40 -16.66
C THR A 305 -40.71 -37.74 -15.92
N VAL A 306 -41.66 -38.60 -16.31
CA VAL A 306 -41.84 -39.95 -15.73
C VAL A 306 -41.00 -41.03 -16.43
N ASN A 307 -40.09 -40.65 -17.34
CA ASN A 307 -39.21 -41.61 -17.99
C ASN A 307 -38.16 -42.16 -17.00
N PRO A 308 -37.87 -43.47 -16.97
CA PRO A 308 -36.83 -44.05 -16.12
C PRO A 308 -35.46 -43.36 -16.21
N MET A 309 -35.09 -42.83 -17.38
CA MET A 309 -33.85 -42.06 -17.56
C MET A 309 -33.73 -40.86 -16.61
N MET A 310 -34.84 -40.19 -16.26
CA MET A 310 -34.81 -39.06 -15.33
C MET A 310 -34.41 -39.52 -13.92
N LEU A 311 -34.85 -40.71 -13.50
CA LEU A 311 -34.45 -41.31 -12.22
C LEU A 311 -32.98 -41.78 -12.25
N ILE A 312 -32.54 -42.36 -13.37
CA ILE A 312 -31.14 -42.80 -13.54
C ILE A 312 -30.17 -41.59 -13.48
N LEU A 313 -30.48 -40.51 -14.19
CA LEU A 313 -29.71 -39.25 -14.13
C LEU A 313 -29.76 -38.59 -12.75
N LYS A 314 -30.89 -38.73 -12.04
CA LYS A 314 -31.00 -38.28 -10.65
C LYS A 314 -30.06 -39.06 -9.74
N ASN A 315 -30.07 -40.38 -9.81
CA ASN A 315 -29.23 -41.24 -8.96
C ASN A 315 -27.74 -40.98 -9.21
N LEU A 316 -27.29 -40.91 -10.48
CA LEU A 316 -25.92 -40.54 -10.84
C LEU A 316 -25.47 -39.25 -10.14
N TRP A 317 -26.33 -38.22 -10.14
CA TRP A 317 -26.03 -36.94 -9.51
C TRP A 317 -25.90 -37.05 -7.99
N PHE A 318 -26.81 -37.76 -7.33
CA PHE A 318 -26.76 -37.97 -5.88
C PHE A 318 -25.62 -38.88 -5.41
N GLU A 319 -25.15 -39.79 -6.27
CA GLU A 319 -24.05 -40.70 -5.95
C GLU A 319 -22.67 -40.08 -6.22
N GLU A 320 -22.49 -39.33 -7.31
CA GLU A 320 -21.16 -38.87 -7.76
C GLU A 320 -20.95 -37.35 -7.78
N PHE A 321 -21.99 -36.50 -7.76
CA PHE A 321 -21.85 -35.07 -8.06
C PHE A 321 -22.50 -34.10 -7.05
N LYS A 322 -23.33 -34.57 -6.11
CA LYS A 322 -24.06 -33.72 -5.13
C LYS A 322 -23.16 -32.83 -4.25
N ASP A 323 -21.93 -33.25 -4.00
CA ASP A 323 -20.98 -32.57 -3.11
C ASP A 323 -19.96 -31.72 -3.90
N LEU A 324 -20.02 -31.73 -5.24
CA LEU A 324 -19.21 -30.86 -6.09
C LEU A 324 -19.61 -29.40 -5.85
N ARG A 325 -18.61 -28.51 -5.78
CA ARG A 325 -18.77 -27.05 -5.63
C ARG A 325 -17.78 -26.32 -6.53
N PHE A 326 -18.18 -25.14 -7.01
CA PHE A 326 -17.26 -24.22 -7.70
C PHE A 326 -16.27 -23.55 -6.73
N VAL A 327 -16.63 -23.38 -5.46
CA VAL A 327 -15.72 -22.93 -4.40
C VAL A 327 -15.85 -23.87 -3.20
N ARG A 328 -14.75 -24.51 -2.82
CA ARG A 328 -14.68 -25.47 -1.72
C ARG A 328 -14.17 -24.75 -0.47
N THR A 329 -15.10 -24.20 0.32
CA THR A 329 -14.78 -23.30 1.43
C THR A 329 -14.08 -23.98 2.61
N ALA A 330 -14.30 -25.29 2.79
CA ALA A 330 -13.54 -26.10 3.76
C ALA A 330 -12.03 -26.11 3.44
N GLU A 331 -11.64 -26.30 2.18
CA GLU A 331 -10.23 -26.28 1.75
C GLU A 331 -9.57 -24.91 1.95
N ILE A 332 -10.35 -23.82 1.85
CA ILE A 332 -9.87 -22.46 2.13
C ILE A 332 -9.60 -22.28 3.63
N LEU A 333 -10.50 -22.80 4.49
CA LEU A 333 -10.39 -22.70 5.97
C LEU A 333 -9.31 -23.62 6.56
N GLU A 334 -9.04 -24.77 5.94
CA GLU A 334 -7.94 -25.68 6.29
C GLU A 334 -6.58 -25.22 5.71
N GLY A 335 -6.61 -24.25 4.79
CA GLY A 335 -5.43 -23.72 4.10
C GLY A 335 -4.60 -22.74 4.93
N LYS A 336 -3.60 -22.13 4.28
CA LYS A 336 -2.74 -21.09 4.89
C LYS A 336 -3.46 -19.75 4.89
N LEU A 337 -4.29 -19.51 5.90
CA LEU A 337 -4.92 -18.23 6.16
C LEU A 337 -4.03 -17.33 7.05
N PRO A 338 -4.03 -16.00 6.87
CA PRO A 338 -4.68 -15.23 5.80
C PRO A 338 -3.93 -15.27 4.46
N LEU A 339 -4.67 -15.12 3.36
CA LEU A 339 -4.14 -15.10 2.00
C LEU A 339 -3.81 -13.67 1.54
N GLN A 340 -2.80 -13.52 0.67
CA GLN A 340 -2.66 -12.30 -0.12
C GLN A 340 -3.83 -12.18 -1.11
N PRO A 341 -4.24 -10.96 -1.52
CA PRO A 341 -5.32 -10.74 -2.48
C PRO A 341 -5.18 -11.52 -3.79
N SER A 342 -3.95 -11.66 -4.30
CA SER A 342 -3.67 -12.45 -5.51
C SER A 342 -3.84 -13.96 -5.28
N GLU A 343 -3.41 -14.47 -4.13
CA GLU A 343 -3.52 -15.89 -3.75
C GLU A 343 -4.97 -16.29 -3.54
N TYR A 344 -5.75 -15.44 -2.85
CA TYR A 344 -7.20 -15.61 -2.69
C TYR A 344 -7.90 -15.76 -4.06
N TRP A 345 -7.57 -14.86 -5.01
CA TRP A 345 -8.16 -14.90 -6.35
C TRP A 345 -7.77 -16.15 -7.14
N GLU A 346 -6.49 -16.54 -7.09
CA GLU A 346 -5.97 -17.74 -7.74
C GLU A 346 -6.67 -19.01 -7.22
N VAL A 347 -6.87 -19.13 -5.90
CA VAL A 347 -7.61 -20.24 -5.29
C VAL A 347 -9.04 -20.32 -5.80
N ILE A 348 -9.77 -19.19 -5.84
CA ILE A 348 -11.15 -19.15 -6.37
C ILE A 348 -11.19 -19.54 -7.86
N GLN A 349 -10.27 -19.02 -8.68
CA GLN A 349 -10.20 -19.35 -10.10
C GLN A 349 -9.89 -20.84 -10.33
N ASN A 350 -8.93 -21.41 -9.59
CA ASN A 350 -8.56 -22.81 -9.69
C ASN A 350 -9.72 -23.73 -9.26
N HIS A 351 -10.37 -23.46 -8.12
CA HIS A 351 -11.54 -24.23 -7.67
C HIS A 351 -12.67 -24.21 -8.71
N CYS A 352 -12.95 -23.03 -9.29
CA CYS A 352 -13.99 -22.87 -10.29
C CYS A 352 -13.67 -23.62 -11.59
N LEU A 353 -12.41 -23.55 -12.05
CA LEU A 353 -11.95 -24.20 -13.26
C LEU A 353 -11.92 -25.72 -13.12
N GLU A 354 -11.45 -26.26 -12.00
CA GLU A 354 -11.48 -27.69 -11.69
C GLU A 354 -12.91 -28.23 -11.70
N ALA A 355 -13.84 -27.57 -10.99
CA ALA A 355 -15.24 -27.98 -10.97
C ALA A 355 -15.84 -27.98 -12.38
N ARG A 356 -15.53 -26.96 -13.18
CA ARG A 356 -15.91 -26.90 -14.60
C ARG A 356 -15.31 -28.05 -15.43
N GLN A 357 -14.06 -28.43 -15.19
CA GLN A 357 -13.46 -29.59 -15.86
C GLN A 357 -14.12 -30.90 -15.44
N VAL A 358 -14.49 -31.09 -14.18
CA VAL A 358 -15.26 -32.27 -13.73
C VAL A 358 -16.62 -32.35 -14.45
N LEU A 359 -17.31 -31.22 -14.62
CA LEU A 359 -18.58 -31.17 -15.35
C LEU A 359 -18.40 -31.55 -16.84
N LEU A 360 -17.37 -31.01 -17.50
CA LEU A 360 -17.13 -31.21 -18.94
C LEU A 360 -16.52 -32.58 -19.28
N THR A 361 -15.60 -33.10 -18.45
CA THR A 361 -14.84 -34.32 -18.73
C THR A 361 -15.44 -35.58 -18.10
N LYS A 362 -16.22 -35.43 -17.02
CA LYS A 362 -16.86 -36.55 -16.31
C LYS A 362 -18.38 -36.51 -16.40
N TRP A 363 -19.04 -35.47 -15.87
CA TRP A 363 -20.51 -35.47 -15.73
C TRP A 363 -21.26 -35.60 -17.06
N ILE A 364 -21.02 -34.70 -18.02
CA ILE A 364 -21.72 -34.76 -19.32
C ILE A 364 -21.38 -36.04 -20.11
N PRO A 365 -20.11 -36.50 -20.20
CA PRO A 365 -19.77 -37.78 -20.83
C PRO A 365 -20.43 -39.00 -20.17
N THR A 366 -20.47 -39.09 -18.84
CA THR A 366 -21.15 -40.19 -18.15
C THR A 366 -22.66 -40.16 -18.39
N CYS A 367 -23.28 -38.98 -18.41
CA CYS A 367 -24.69 -38.84 -18.81
C CYS A 367 -24.92 -39.36 -20.24
N ALA A 368 -24.06 -38.99 -21.20
CA ALA A 368 -24.16 -39.47 -22.57
C ALA A 368 -23.97 -41.00 -22.66
N GLN A 369 -23.02 -41.57 -21.90
CA GLN A 369 -22.83 -43.02 -21.84
C GLN A 369 -24.07 -43.76 -21.31
N LEU A 370 -24.78 -43.21 -20.32
CA LEU A 370 -26.05 -43.77 -19.82
C LEU A 370 -27.15 -43.76 -20.89
N PHE A 371 -27.27 -42.68 -21.68
CA PHE A 371 -28.21 -42.66 -22.81
C PHE A 371 -27.83 -43.67 -23.91
N VAL A 372 -26.55 -43.96 -24.13
CA VAL A 372 -26.12 -45.01 -25.05
C VAL A 372 -26.45 -46.41 -24.52
N SER A 373 -26.26 -46.66 -23.22
CA SER A 373 -26.46 -47.98 -22.62
C SER A 373 -27.94 -48.35 -22.39
N GLN A 374 -28.79 -47.38 -22.05
CA GLN A 374 -30.22 -47.56 -21.73
C GLN A 374 -31.12 -47.12 -22.91
N LYS A 375 -30.75 -47.52 -24.14
CA LYS A 375 -31.34 -47.03 -25.39
C LYS A 375 -32.84 -47.32 -25.49
N GLU A 376 -33.29 -48.44 -24.96
CA GLU A 376 -34.67 -48.90 -24.90
C GLU A 376 -35.64 -47.91 -24.22
N HIS A 377 -35.16 -47.08 -23.30
CA HIS A 377 -35.99 -46.13 -22.55
C HIS A 377 -36.38 -44.89 -23.35
N TRP A 378 -35.65 -44.55 -24.42
CA TRP A 378 -35.86 -43.31 -25.18
C TRP A 378 -35.93 -43.48 -26.71
N ILE A 379 -35.39 -44.57 -27.27
CA ILE A 379 -35.34 -44.78 -28.74
C ILE A 379 -36.72 -44.76 -29.42
N ARG A 380 -37.79 -45.03 -28.67
CA ARG A 380 -39.18 -44.96 -29.17
C ARG A 380 -39.62 -43.55 -29.61
N PHE A 381 -38.95 -42.50 -29.15
CA PHE A 381 -39.21 -41.11 -29.50
C PHE A 381 -38.39 -40.64 -30.72
N ALA A 382 -37.39 -41.43 -31.14
CA ALA A 382 -36.59 -41.12 -32.32
C ALA A 382 -37.40 -41.34 -33.62
N PRO A 383 -37.19 -40.50 -34.66
CA PRO A 383 -37.78 -40.74 -35.99
C PRO A 383 -37.29 -42.09 -36.55
N LYS A 384 -38.17 -42.81 -37.24
CA LYS A 384 -37.88 -44.12 -37.85
C LYS A 384 -37.52 -44.02 -39.33
N SER A 385 -37.84 -42.89 -39.94
CA SER A 385 -37.54 -42.51 -41.33
C SER A 385 -37.19 -41.02 -41.39
N ASP A 386 -36.42 -40.59 -42.39
CA ASP A 386 -36.03 -39.19 -42.59
C ASP A 386 -37.21 -38.24 -42.84
N TYR A 387 -38.39 -38.80 -43.16
CA TYR A 387 -39.65 -38.07 -43.31
C TYR A 387 -40.45 -37.93 -42.01
N ASP A 388 -40.05 -38.61 -40.92
CA ASP A 388 -40.74 -38.53 -39.62
C ASP A 388 -40.38 -37.24 -38.87
N SER A 389 -41.33 -36.70 -38.11
CA SER A 389 -41.08 -35.49 -37.33
C SER A 389 -40.12 -35.75 -36.17
N SER A 390 -38.98 -35.04 -36.16
CA SER A 390 -38.04 -34.99 -35.03
C SER A 390 -38.59 -34.27 -33.78
N ARG A 391 -39.87 -33.93 -33.74
CA ARG A 391 -40.50 -33.17 -32.64
C ARG A 391 -40.46 -33.92 -31.30
N SER A 392 -40.85 -35.19 -31.27
CA SER A 392 -40.95 -35.95 -30.01
C SER A 392 -39.58 -36.16 -29.34
N ILE A 393 -38.54 -36.49 -30.12
CA ILE A 393 -37.17 -36.57 -29.59
C ILE A 393 -36.64 -35.20 -29.11
N LYS A 394 -37.00 -34.10 -29.77
CA LYS A 394 -36.64 -32.73 -29.32
C LYS A 394 -37.36 -32.34 -28.04
N GLU A 395 -38.65 -32.64 -27.89
CA GLU A 395 -39.42 -32.41 -26.67
C GLU A 395 -38.88 -33.26 -25.50
N TYR A 396 -38.49 -34.51 -25.78
CA TYR A 396 -37.84 -35.38 -24.80
C TYR A 396 -36.48 -34.84 -24.32
N PHE A 397 -35.56 -34.53 -25.25
CA PHE A 397 -34.24 -33.99 -24.88
C PHE A 397 -34.31 -32.57 -24.30
N ALA A 398 -35.31 -31.76 -24.67
CA ALA A 398 -35.60 -30.51 -23.97
C ALA A 398 -35.98 -30.76 -22.49
N SER A 399 -36.79 -31.78 -22.19
CA SER A 399 -37.09 -32.18 -20.81
C SER A 399 -35.85 -32.68 -20.05
N VAL A 400 -34.94 -33.40 -20.72
CA VAL A 400 -33.66 -33.85 -20.14
C VAL A 400 -32.75 -32.65 -19.85
N ALA A 401 -32.62 -31.73 -20.81
CA ALA A 401 -31.82 -30.52 -20.66
C ALA A 401 -32.35 -29.62 -19.53
N SER A 402 -33.67 -29.49 -19.38
CA SER A 402 -34.29 -28.78 -18.24
C SER A 402 -33.97 -29.47 -16.90
N PHE A 403 -34.03 -30.81 -16.83
CA PHE A 403 -33.68 -31.55 -15.62
C PHE A 403 -32.20 -31.38 -15.24
N MET A 404 -31.28 -31.53 -16.21
CA MET A 404 -29.84 -31.32 -15.98
C MET A 404 -29.52 -29.84 -15.67
N SER A 405 -30.27 -28.90 -16.23
CA SER A 405 -30.14 -27.47 -15.89
C SER A 405 -30.53 -27.19 -14.43
N LEU A 406 -31.54 -27.87 -13.89
CA LEU A 406 -31.88 -27.76 -12.46
C LEU A 406 -30.74 -28.28 -11.57
N GLN A 407 -30.10 -29.40 -11.94
CA GLN A 407 -28.93 -29.93 -11.23
C GLN A 407 -27.75 -28.95 -11.25
N LEU A 408 -27.41 -28.40 -12.43
CA LEU A 408 -26.36 -27.39 -12.57
C LEU A 408 -26.67 -26.11 -11.76
N ARG A 409 -27.92 -25.64 -11.78
CA ARG A 409 -28.36 -24.49 -10.99
C ARG A 409 -28.28 -24.76 -9.49
N GLU A 410 -28.66 -25.95 -9.03
CA GLU A 410 -28.53 -26.36 -7.62
C GLU A 410 -27.07 -26.33 -7.16
N LEU A 411 -26.14 -26.80 -7.98
CA LEU A 411 -24.69 -26.75 -7.71
C LEU A 411 -24.18 -25.31 -7.60
N VAL A 412 -24.60 -24.42 -8.50
CA VAL A 412 -24.23 -23.00 -8.45
C VAL A 412 -24.79 -22.34 -7.20
N ILE A 413 -26.09 -22.50 -6.92
CA ILE A 413 -26.74 -21.91 -5.76
C ILE A 413 -26.03 -22.35 -4.48
N LYS A 414 -25.78 -23.65 -4.30
CA LYS A 414 -25.03 -24.17 -3.14
C LYS A 414 -23.60 -23.63 -3.06
N SER A 415 -22.91 -23.46 -4.19
CA SER A 415 -21.57 -22.85 -4.20
C SER A 415 -21.57 -21.37 -3.80
N LEU A 416 -22.65 -20.63 -4.11
CA LEU A 416 -22.83 -19.25 -3.68
C LEU A 416 -23.24 -19.18 -2.19
N GLU A 417 -24.14 -20.06 -1.73
CA GLU A 417 -24.52 -20.21 -0.31
C GLU A 417 -23.31 -20.55 0.57
N ASP A 418 -22.48 -21.50 0.15
CA ASP A 418 -21.24 -21.89 0.85
C ASP A 418 -20.25 -20.71 0.91
N LEU A 419 -20.14 -19.90 -0.15
CA LEU A 419 -19.30 -18.69 -0.19
C LEU A 419 -19.83 -17.57 0.73
N VAL A 420 -21.15 -17.34 0.78
CA VAL A 420 -21.76 -16.42 1.77
C VAL A 420 -21.51 -16.92 3.19
N ALA A 421 -21.62 -18.24 3.42
CA ALA A 421 -21.38 -18.84 4.73
C ALA A 421 -19.92 -18.62 5.20
N LEU A 422 -18.93 -18.67 4.31
CA LEU A 422 -17.53 -18.35 4.60
C LEU A 422 -17.38 -16.92 5.16
N PHE A 423 -17.97 -15.92 4.50
CA PHE A 423 -17.91 -14.54 5.00
C PHE A 423 -18.74 -14.32 6.27
N MET A 424 -19.86 -15.03 6.43
CA MET A 424 -20.72 -14.96 7.63
C MET A 424 -20.05 -15.40 8.93
N ILE A 425 -18.89 -16.06 8.87
CA ILE A 425 -18.02 -16.29 10.02
C ILE A 425 -17.62 -14.95 10.69
N HIS A 426 -17.55 -13.85 9.91
CA HIS A 426 -17.14 -12.52 10.37
C HIS A 426 -18.31 -11.52 10.53
N LYS A 427 -19.56 -12.00 10.58
CA LYS A 427 -20.79 -11.17 10.60
C LYS A 427 -20.89 -10.14 11.73
N ASP A 428 -20.16 -10.37 12.82
CA ASP A 428 -20.15 -9.54 14.03
C ASP A 428 -19.20 -8.33 13.87
N GLY A 429 -18.37 -8.31 12.82
CA GLY A 429 -17.47 -7.21 12.47
C GLY A 429 -16.13 -7.23 13.21
N ASN A 430 -15.38 -6.15 13.08
CA ASN A 430 -14.11 -5.95 13.80
C ASN A 430 -14.04 -4.61 14.54
N ASP A 431 -15.19 -4.08 14.96
CA ASP A 431 -15.27 -2.84 15.71
C ASP A 431 -14.85 -3.01 17.18
N PHE A 432 -13.55 -2.86 17.46
CA PHE A 432 -13.00 -3.01 18.81
C PHE A 432 -13.01 -1.71 19.64
N THR A 433 -12.95 -1.86 20.96
CA THR A 433 -12.67 -0.79 21.92
C THR A 433 -11.17 -0.57 22.05
N GLU A 434 -10.70 0.68 21.96
CA GLU A 434 -9.28 1.00 22.10
C GLU A 434 -8.80 0.87 23.56
N PRO A 435 -7.55 0.43 23.82
CA PRO A 435 -6.52 0.04 22.85
C PRO A 435 -6.79 -1.33 22.21
N TYR A 436 -6.20 -1.58 21.04
CA TYR A 436 -6.28 -2.89 20.38
C TYR A 436 -5.78 -4.02 21.29
N GLN A 437 -6.50 -5.15 21.26
CA GLN A 437 -6.15 -6.37 21.98
C GLN A 437 -6.27 -7.56 21.04
N GLU A 438 -5.16 -8.25 20.80
CA GLU A 438 -5.04 -9.37 19.86
C GLU A 438 -6.00 -10.52 20.18
N MET A 439 -6.24 -10.77 21.47
CA MET A 439 -7.14 -11.81 21.99
C MET A 439 -8.63 -11.62 21.62
N ASN A 440 -9.02 -10.50 21.00
CA ASN A 440 -10.40 -10.25 20.60
C ASN A 440 -10.77 -10.89 19.25
N PHE A 441 -9.80 -11.38 18.46
CA PHE A 441 -10.02 -11.83 17.08
C PHE A 441 -9.45 -13.22 16.77
N PHE A 442 -9.74 -14.21 17.63
CA PHE A 442 -9.41 -15.64 17.46
C PHE A 442 -10.21 -16.37 16.34
N ILE A 443 -10.47 -15.70 15.23
CA ILE A 443 -11.16 -16.23 14.05
C ILE A 443 -10.17 -16.16 12.89
N PRO A 444 -10.02 -17.17 12.02
CA PRO A 444 -9.04 -17.12 10.93
C PRO A 444 -9.34 -15.98 9.94
N GLN A 445 -8.39 -15.06 9.74
CA GLN A 445 -8.49 -13.96 8.78
C GLN A 445 -8.46 -14.49 7.34
N LEU A 446 -9.24 -13.89 6.43
CA LEU A 446 -9.29 -14.33 5.03
C LEU A 446 -8.24 -13.63 4.15
N ILE A 447 -8.14 -12.30 4.25
CA ILE A 447 -7.36 -11.47 3.33
C ILE A 447 -6.37 -10.58 4.10
N VAL A 448 -5.12 -10.52 3.63
CA VAL A 448 -4.12 -9.55 4.08
C VAL A 448 -4.27 -8.21 3.38
N ILE A 449 -4.24 -7.12 4.15
CA ILE A 449 -4.15 -5.75 3.65
C ILE A 449 -2.87 -5.12 4.22
N LYS A 450 -2.02 -4.56 3.36
CA LYS A 450 -0.79 -3.89 3.78
C LYS A 450 -1.06 -2.45 4.15
N LEU A 451 -0.38 -1.94 5.16
CA LEU A 451 -0.28 -0.51 5.44
C LEU A 451 0.99 0.04 4.81
N GLU A 452 0.82 1.08 3.99
CA GLU A 452 1.91 1.75 3.28
C GLU A 452 1.83 3.27 3.51
N VAL A 453 2.97 3.96 3.44
CA VAL A 453 3.02 5.42 3.58
C VAL A 453 2.84 6.06 2.21
N GLN A 454 1.79 6.86 2.07
CA GLN A 454 1.59 7.78 0.95
C GLN A 454 1.45 9.20 1.52
N GLU A 455 2.57 9.92 1.55
CA GLU A 455 2.72 11.17 2.31
C GLU A 455 1.59 12.19 2.03
N PRO A 456 0.99 12.80 3.08
CA PRO A 456 1.33 12.71 4.50
C PRO A 456 0.52 11.64 5.28
N SER A 457 0.05 10.59 4.62
CA SER A 457 -0.95 9.65 5.16
C SER A 457 -0.53 8.18 5.11
N ILE A 458 -1.20 7.35 5.91
CA ILE A 458 -1.11 5.88 5.83
C ILE A 458 -2.29 5.40 4.99
N VAL A 459 -2.00 4.57 3.98
CA VAL A 459 -3.00 4.02 3.05
C VAL A 459 -3.05 2.50 3.12
N PHE A 460 -4.21 1.95 2.77
CA PHE A 460 -4.45 0.51 2.67
C PHE A 460 -4.11 0.03 1.25
N ASN A 461 -3.21 -0.95 1.14
CA ASN A 461 -2.86 -1.60 -0.12
C ASN A 461 -3.13 -3.12 -0.05
N PRO A 462 -4.10 -3.66 -0.81
CA PRO A 462 -5.04 -2.95 -1.68
C PRO A 462 -6.06 -2.13 -0.89
N THR A 463 -6.74 -1.20 -1.57
CA THR A 463 -7.83 -0.43 -0.96
C THR A 463 -9.04 -1.32 -0.63
N PHE A 464 -9.93 -0.86 0.24
CA PHE A 464 -11.17 -1.58 0.53
C PHE A 464 -12.04 -1.78 -0.72
N ASP A 465 -12.16 -0.78 -1.61
CA ASP A 465 -12.93 -0.96 -2.85
C ASP A 465 -12.35 -2.05 -3.75
N ALA A 466 -11.02 -2.16 -3.82
CA ALA A 466 -10.33 -3.24 -4.54
C ALA A 466 -10.54 -4.60 -3.86
N CYS A 467 -10.53 -4.67 -2.52
CA CYS A 467 -10.91 -5.88 -1.78
C CYS A 467 -12.36 -6.28 -2.05
N TRP A 468 -13.28 -5.33 -2.12
CA TRP A 468 -14.69 -5.59 -2.39
C TRP A 468 -14.91 -6.13 -3.79
N GLU A 469 -14.32 -5.50 -4.82
CA GLU A 469 -14.41 -6.00 -6.19
C GLU A 469 -13.79 -7.41 -6.31
N LEU A 470 -12.72 -7.74 -5.58
CA LEU A 470 -12.15 -9.09 -5.51
C LEU A 470 -13.15 -10.13 -4.97
N ILE A 471 -13.83 -9.81 -3.87
CA ILE A 471 -14.85 -10.67 -3.24
C ILE A 471 -16.05 -10.83 -4.17
N LYS A 472 -16.60 -9.72 -4.67
CA LYS A 472 -17.71 -9.67 -5.62
C LYS A 472 -17.41 -10.44 -6.92
N ASN A 473 -16.18 -10.32 -7.45
CA ASN A 473 -15.74 -11.09 -8.61
C ASN A 473 -15.69 -12.60 -8.34
N SER A 474 -15.59 -13.04 -7.09
CA SER A 474 -15.63 -14.47 -6.74
C SER A 474 -17.00 -15.09 -7.04
N PHE A 475 -18.09 -14.37 -6.73
CA PHE A 475 -19.46 -14.76 -7.10
C PHE A 475 -19.64 -14.80 -8.63
N LEU A 476 -19.06 -13.82 -9.34
CA LEU A 476 -19.12 -13.77 -10.80
C LEU A 476 -18.31 -14.88 -11.48
N GLU A 477 -17.17 -15.28 -10.90
CA GLU A 477 -16.32 -16.36 -11.44
C GLU A 477 -17.00 -17.74 -11.32
N ILE A 478 -17.74 -17.99 -10.22
CA ILE A 478 -18.61 -19.17 -10.08
C ILE A 478 -19.63 -19.21 -11.24
N ILE A 479 -20.38 -18.11 -11.43
CA ILE A 479 -21.42 -18.01 -12.46
C ILE A 479 -20.80 -18.19 -13.86
N LYS A 480 -19.69 -17.51 -14.15
CA LYS A 480 -18.94 -17.60 -15.40
C LYS A 480 -18.48 -19.02 -15.71
N ASN A 481 -17.98 -19.78 -14.72
CA ASN A 481 -17.53 -21.17 -14.94
C ASN A 481 -18.69 -22.18 -15.04
N SER A 482 -19.87 -21.84 -14.54
CA SER A 482 -21.11 -22.60 -14.78
C SER A 482 -21.72 -22.38 -16.16
N ASN A 483 -21.32 -21.31 -16.87
CA ASN A 483 -21.83 -20.98 -18.19
C ASN A 483 -21.17 -21.82 -19.30
N GLY A 484 -21.93 -22.09 -20.36
CA GLY A 484 -21.43 -22.81 -21.54
C GLY A 484 -21.26 -24.32 -21.38
N ILE A 485 -21.80 -24.93 -20.32
CA ILE A 485 -21.84 -26.40 -20.18
C ILE A 485 -22.79 -26.97 -21.24
N PRO A 486 -22.35 -27.92 -22.10
CA PRO A 486 -23.16 -28.43 -23.20
C PRO A 486 -24.28 -29.35 -22.70
N LYS A 487 -25.39 -29.38 -23.44
CA LYS A 487 -26.43 -30.40 -23.29
C LYS A 487 -25.88 -31.78 -23.68
N VAL A 488 -26.43 -32.83 -23.07
CA VAL A 488 -26.04 -34.22 -23.35
C VAL A 488 -26.26 -34.63 -24.81
N GLU A 489 -27.28 -34.06 -25.48
CA GLU A 489 -27.56 -34.26 -26.91
C GLU A 489 -26.39 -33.85 -27.83
N SER A 490 -25.60 -32.85 -27.43
CA SER A 490 -24.42 -32.36 -28.18
C SER A 490 -23.24 -33.35 -28.18
N VAL A 491 -23.23 -34.29 -27.23
CA VAL A 491 -22.25 -35.39 -27.14
C VAL A 491 -22.79 -36.66 -27.79
N LEU A 492 -24.11 -36.90 -27.65
CA LEU A 492 -24.80 -38.06 -28.23
C LEU A 492 -24.91 -38.01 -29.76
N PHE A 493 -25.10 -36.82 -30.34
CA PHE A 493 -25.33 -36.62 -31.77
C PHE A 493 -24.22 -35.70 -32.34
N PRO A 494 -23.14 -36.28 -32.93
CA PRO A 494 -22.05 -35.51 -33.51
C PRO A 494 -22.48 -34.49 -34.58
N GLU A 495 -23.63 -34.72 -35.21
CA GLU A 495 -24.26 -33.84 -36.21
C GLU A 495 -24.78 -32.53 -35.61
N LEU A 496 -24.99 -32.48 -34.29
CA LEU A 496 -25.41 -31.28 -33.56
C LEU A 496 -24.22 -30.42 -33.09
N LYS A 497 -22.97 -30.84 -33.35
CA LYS A 497 -21.78 -30.04 -33.05
C LYS A 497 -21.77 -28.76 -33.89
N GLY A 498 -21.75 -27.62 -33.20
CA GLY A 498 -21.80 -26.27 -33.80
C GLY A 498 -23.11 -25.52 -33.54
N TYR A 499 -24.17 -26.20 -33.08
CA TYR A 499 -25.36 -25.52 -32.55
C TYR A 499 -25.12 -25.09 -31.10
N ASN A 500 -25.68 -23.93 -30.70
CA ASN A 500 -25.55 -23.40 -29.34
C ASN A 500 -26.49 -24.15 -28.36
N LEU A 501 -26.11 -25.39 -28.05
CA LEU A 501 -26.87 -26.32 -27.21
C LEU A 501 -26.23 -26.42 -25.83
N ILE A 502 -26.43 -25.37 -25.04
CA ILE A 502 -25.96 -25.25 -23.65
C ILE A 502 -27.09 -25.50 -22.65
N LEU A 503 -26.73 -25.93 -21.44
CA LEU A 503 -27.62 -25.98 -20.28
C LEU A 503 -27.86 -24.57 -19.73
N GLY A 504 -29.06 -24.35 -19.20
CA GLY A 504 -29.37 -23.14 -18.45
C GLY A 504 -28.73 -23.22 -17.06
N THR A 505 -28.06 -22.15 -16.64
CA THR A 505 -27.47 -22.00 -15.30
C THR A 505 -28.06 -20.76 -14.61
N VAL A 506 -27.49 -20.31 -13.48
CA VAL A 506 -27.84 -19.06 -12.81
C VAL A 506 -27.23 -17.88 -13.58
N ASP A 507 -28.02 -16.83 -13.85
CA ASP A 507 -27.54 -15.58 -14.45
C ASP A 507 -27.18 -14.54 -13.38
N SER A 508 -26.19 -13.70 -13.63
CA SER A 508 -25.73 -12.67 -12.67
C SER A 508 -26.73 -11.55 -12.41
N LYS A 509 -27.81 -11.45 -13.21
CA LYS A 509 -28.92 -10.50 -13.01
C LYS A 509 -30.08 -11.09 -12.21
N GLU A 510 -30.02 -12.35 -11.79
CA GLU A 510 -31.04 -12.93 -10.93
C GLU A 510 -31.01 -12.30 -9.54
N LYS A 511 -32.19 -11.97 -9.00
CA LYS A 511 -32.30 -11.33 -7.69
C LYS A 511 -31.56 -12.08 -6.59
N LEU A 512 -31.62 -13.42 -6.63
CA LEU A 512 -30.90 -14.31 -5.70
C LEU A 512 -29.39 -14.01 -5.62
N VAL A 513 -28.76 -13.66 -6.75
CA VAL A 513 -27.33 -13.32 -6.79
C VAL A 513 -27.08 -11.95 -6.16
N SER A 514 -27.96 -10.97 -6.40
CA SER A 514 -27.90 -9.68 -5.69
C SER A 514 -28.04 -9.90 -4.19
N ASP A 515 -29.09 -10.61 -3.75
CA ASP A 515 -29.38 -10.85 -2.34
C ASP A 515 -28.17 -11.50 -1.62
N PHE A 516 -27.43 -12.43 -2.25
CA PHE A 516 -26.19 -13.01 -1.71
C PHE A 516 -25.00 -12.03 -1.67
N VAL A 517 -24.83 -11.21 -2.71
CA VAL A 517 -23.75 -10.20 -2.77
C VAL A 517 -24.00 -9.09 -1.75
N ASP A 518 -25.23 -8.59 -1.66
CA ASP A 518 -25.69 -7.57 -0.71
C ASP A 518 -25.51 -8.07 0.75
N GLN A 519 -25.93 -9.31 1.03
CA GLN A 519 -25.71 -9.98 2.32
C GLN A 519 -24.22 -10.10 2.70
N THR A 520 -23.34 -10.29 1.70
CA THR A 520 -21.88 -10.34 1.92
C THR A 520 -21.30 -8.93 2.12
N PHE A 521 -21.86 -7.93 1.45
CA PHE A 521 -21.44 -6.54 1.56
C PHE A 521 -21.70 -5.97 2.96
N ASP A 522 -22.85 -6.28 3.57
CA ASP A 522 -23.17 -5.92 4.96
C ASP A 522 -22.12 -6.42 5.96
N VAL A 523 -21.60 -7.64 5.75
CA VAL A 523 -20.53 -8.20 6.58
C VAL A 523 -19.19 -7.52 6.31
N PHE A 524 -18.88 -7.30 5.03
CA PHE A 524 -17.66 -6.61 4.60
C PHE A 524 -17.57 -5.19 5.19
N GLN A 525 -18.66 -4.40 5.16
CA GLN A 525 -18.73 -3.06 5.76
C GLN A 525 -18.40 -3.06 7.26
N LYS A 526 -18.99 -3.99 8.04
CA LYS A 526 -18.69 -4.14 9.48
C LYS A 526 -17.24 -4.52 9.76
N ASN A 527 -16.54 -5.08 8.77
CA ASN A 527 -15.13 -5.44 8.85
C ASN A 527 -14.19 -4.34 8.33
N GLN A 528 -14.69 -3.16 7.92
CA GLN A 528 -13.84 -2.01 7.61
C GLN A 528 -13.47 -1.18 8.86
N VAL A 529 -14.28 -1.23 9.92
CA VAL A 529 -14.20 -0.29 11.05
C VAL A 529 -12.91 -0.49 11.86
N GLY A 530 -12.57 -1.73 12.18
CA GLY A 530 -11.36 -2.10 12.93
C GLY A 530 -10.07 -1.58 12.27
N PRO A 531 -9.83 -1.84 10.97
CA PRO A 531 -8.68 -1.31 10.26
C PRO A 531 -8.52 0.21 10.34
N HIS A 532 -9.61 0.97 10.14
CA HIS A 532 -9.59 2.42 10.25
C HIS A 532 -9.34 2.89 11.69
N LYS A 533 -9.89 2.20 12.70
CA LYS A 533 -9.57 2.44 14.11
C LYS A 533 -8.10 2.14 14.43
N TYR A 534 -7.52 1.09 13.88
CA TYR A 534 -6.12 0.72 14.16
C TYR A 534 -5.12 1.80 13.72
N LEU A 535 -5.44 2.59 12.68
CA LEU A 535 -4.63 3.77 12.31
C LEU A 535 -4.47 4.78 13.46
N ASN A 536 -5.37 4.81 14.45
CA ASN A 536 -5.23 5.67 15.63
C ASN A 536 -3.97 5.34 16.47
N VAL A 537 -3.47 4.10 16.42
CA VAL A 537 -2.23 3.67 17.09
C VAL A 537 -1.01 4.43 16.55
N TYR A 538 -1.04 4.83 15.28
CA TYR A 538 0.03 5.56 14.60
C TYR A 538 -0.08 7.09 14.74
N LYS A 539 -1.21 7.63 15.19
CA LYS A 539 -1.42 9.10 15.31
C LYS A 539 -0.35 9.81 16.15
N LYS A 540 0.24 9.12 17.14
CA LYS A 540 1.34 9.62 17.96
C LYS A 540 2.66 9.84 17.21
N TYR A 541 2.75 9.41 15.95
CA TYR A 541 3.91 9.54 15.07
C TYR A 541 3.60 10.29 13.77
N ASN A 542 2.48 11.00 13.70
CA ASN A 542 2.11 11.81 12.54
C ASN A 542 3.19 12.84 12.16
N ASP A 543 3.97 13.30 13.14
CA ASP A 543 5.08 14.24 12.92
C ASP A 543 6.23 13.65 12.07
N LEU A 544 6.31 12.32 11.93
CA LEU A 544 7.20 11.64 10.98
C LEU A 544 6.60 11.55 9.56
N LEU A 545 5.28 11.68 9.42
CA LEU A 545 4.55 11.53 8.14
C LEU A 545 4.30 12.87 7.45
N ASP A 546 4.10 13.95 8.21
CA ASP A 546 3.84 15.31 7.72
C ASP A 546 5.10 16.19 7.60
N ASN A 547 6.27 15.60 7.83
CA ASN A 547 7.60 16.23 7.89
C ASN A 547 7.78 17.30 8.99
N MET A 548 6.86 17.42 9.95
CA MET A 548 7.00 18.36 11.07
C MET A 548 8.20 18.04 11.97
N ALA A 549 8.50 16.75 12.20
CA ALA A 549 9.69 16.35 12.97
C ALA A 549 11.00 16.80 12.29
N GLU A 550 11.05 16.76 10.95
CA GLU A 550 12.22 17.24 10.20
C GLU A 550 12.32 18.77 10.21
N GLN A 551 11.19 19.47 10.15
CA GLN A 551 11.16 20.93 10.34
C GLN A 551 11.61 21.33 11.75
N ASN A 552 11.17 20.62 12.78
CA ASN A 552 11.58 20.83 14.17
C ASN A 552 13.09 20.63 14.36
N ILE A 553 13.68 19.57 13.79
CA ILE A 553 15.14 19.40 13.78
C ILE A 553 15.83 20.51 12.98
N THR A 554 15.27 20.94 11.85
CA THR A 554 15.82 22.05 11.06
C THR A 554 15.79 23.39 11.82
N ALA A 555 14.80 23.60 12.70
CA ALA A 555 14.74 24.76 13.59
C ALA A 555 15.77 24.63 14.72
N PHE A 556 15.81 23.49 15.41
CA PHE A 556 16.79 23.18 16.47
C PHE A 556 18.24 23.40 16.01
N LEU A 557 18.60 22.93 14.81
CA LEU A 557 19.95 23.09 14.23
C LEU A 557 20.32 24.53 13.82
N LYS A 558 19.39 25.50 13.87
CA LYS A 558 19.67 26.94 13.64
C LYS A 558 19.94 27.69 14.94
N GLU A 559 19.63 27.11 16.09
CA GLU A 559 19.83 27.71 17.40
C GLU A 559 21.17 27.23 17.98
N ASN A 560 21.81 28.06 18.81
CA ASN A 560 23.05 27.67 19.51
C ASN A 560 22.69 26.80 20.72
N GLN A 561 22.51 25.50 20.47
CA GLN A 561 22.12 24.48 21.45
C GLN A 561 23.35 23.81 22.08
N ASP A 562 23.23 23.30 23.32
CA ASP A 562 24.31 22.61 24.02
C ASP A 562 24.37 21.11 23.64
N ILE A 563 25.52 20.46 23.84
CA ILE A 563 25.73 19.03 23.58
C ILE A 563 24.71 18.18 24.37
N ASN A 564 24.33 18.58 25.58
CA ASN A 564 23.31 17.90 26.37
C ASN A 564 21.91 17.92 25.73
N ASP A 565 21.58 18.97 24.96
CA ASP A 565 20.33 19.05 24.22
C ASP A 565 20.33 18.08 23.03
N PHE A 566 21.47 17.94 22.33
CA PHE A 566 21.65 16.92 21.30
C PHE A 566 21.50 15.50 21.87
N VAL A 567 22.13 15.19 23.01
CA VAL A 567 21.98 13.90 23.70
C VAL A 567 20.52 13.62 24.05
N THR A 568 19.81 14.61 24.60
CA THR A 568 18.40 14.49 24.98
C THR A 568 17.51 14.22 23.78
N ASN A 569 17.71 14.97 22.69
CA ASN A 569 16.93 14.83 21.45
C ASN A 569 17.21 13.48 20.76
N ILE A 570 18.49 13.09 20.62
CA ILE A 570 18.89 11.78 20.07
C ILE A 570 18.30 10.63 20.88
N ASN A 571 18.31 10.70 22.22
CA ASN A 571 17.73 9.65 23.05
C ASN A 571 16.19 9.61 22.98
N GLY A 572 15.53 10.76 22.83
CA GLY A 572 14.09 10.82 22.51
C GLY A 572 13.75 10.13 21.19
N ILE A 573 14.53 10.38 20.13
CA ILE A 573 14.37 9.76 18.81
C ILE A 573 14.69 8.25 18.88
N LYS A 574 15.78 7.83 19.54
CA LYS A 574 16.11 6.42 19.77
C LYS A 574 14.96 5.69 20.47
N LYS A 575 14.41 6.25 21.56
CA LYS A 575 13.27 5.69 22.27
C LYS A 575 12.05 5.55 21.36
N ARG A 576 11.70 6.58 20.60
CA ARG A 576 10.56 6.55 19.66
C ARG A 576 10.74 5.46 18.59
N ARG A 577 11.95 5.32 18.03
CA ARG A 577 12.28 4.24 17.08
C ARG A 577 12.10 2.86 17.71
N SER A 578 12.56 2.66 18.95
CA SER A 578 12.33 1.40 19.68
C SER A 578 10.85 1.12 19.94
N GLU A 579 10.05 2.13 20.27
CA GLU A 579 8.59 1.96 20.42
C GLU A 579 7.92 1.53 19.10
N ILE A 580 8.29 2.14 17.97
CA ILE A 580 7.78 1.76 16.63
C ILE A 580 8.22 0.33 16.28
N ALA A 581 9.49 -0.01 16.49
CA ALA A 581 10.03 -1.35 16.22
C ALA A 581 9.41 -2.45 17.09
N SER A 582 8.81 -2.09 18.24
CA SER A 582 8.09 -3.01 19.13
C SER A 582 6.59 -3.19 18.78
N MET A 583 6.08 -2.50 17.76
CA MET A 583 4.68 -2.64 17.33
C MET A 583 4.43 -3.99 16.66
N HIS A 584 3.18 -4.45 16.72
CA HIS A 584 2.73 -5.66 16.03
C HIS A 584 3.09 -5.59 14.54
N ILE A 585 3.70 -6.65 14.00
CA ILE A 585 4.00 -6.76 12.57
C ILE A 585 2.71 -7.07 11.80
N THR A 586 1.95 -8.04 12.30
CA THR A 586 0.64 -8.47 11.77
C THR A 586 -0.46 -8.21 12.79
N VAL A 587 -1.63 -7.77 12.33
CA VAL A 587 -2.75 -7.35 13.19
C VAL A 587 -4.04 -8.07 12.77
N PRO A 588 -4.45 -9.15 13.45
CA PRO A 588 -5.71 -9.84 13.15
C PRO A 588 -6.94 -9.00 13.52
N LEU A 589 -7.85 -8.81 12.57
CA LEU A 589 -9.07 -7.99 12.67
C LEU A 589 -10.25 -8.70 12.00
N ALA A 590 -10.67 -9.83 12.60
CA ALA A 590 -11.72 -10.75 12.11
C ALA A 590 -11.52 -11.17 10.64
N MET A 591 -12.15 -10.51 9.67
CA MET A 591 -12.04 -10.85 8.25
C MET A 591 -10.68 -10.50 7.63
N PHE A 592 -10.03 -9.43 8.11
CA PHE A 592 -8.77 -8.91 7.55
C PHE A 592 -7.61 -9.10 8.53
N CYS A 593 -6.41 -9.32 7.99
CA CYS A 593 -5.16 -9.13 8.73
C CYS A 593 -4.44 -7.92 8.17
N LEU A 594 -4.05 -6.96 9.00
CA LEU A 594 -3.15 -5.90 8.55
C LEU A 594 -1.71 -6.39 8.60
N ASP A 595 -0.99 -6.24 7.51
CA ASP A 595 0.47 -6.31 7.48
C ASP A 595 1.02 -4.89 7.59
N THR A 596 1.74 -4.63 8.68
CA THR A 596 2.30 -3.32 9.00
C THR A 596 3.83 -3.32 8.95
N MET A 597 4.45 -4.42 8.49
CA MET A 597 5.92 -4.57 8.46
C MET A 597 6.59 -3.39 7.74
N THR A 598 6.11 -3.08 6.53
CA THR A 598 6.64 -2.00 5.69
C THR A 598 6.45 -0.63 6.35
N LEU A 599 5.27 -0.36 6.93
CA LEU A 599 4.98 0.89 7.64
C LEU A 599 5.88 1.07 8.87
N ASN A 600 6.01 0.04 9.71
CA ASN A 600 6.84 0.10 10.92
C ASN A 600 8.33 0.29 10.56
N TYR A 601 8.79 -0.35 9.47
CA TYR A 601 10.13 -0.17 8.94
C TYR A 601 10.36 1.26 8.43
N ASP A 602 9.48 1.79 7.58
CA ASP A 602 9.59 3.16 7.03
C ASP A 602 9.60 4.22 8.14
N LEU A 603 8.70 4.12 9.12
CA LEU A 603 8.68 5.00 10.29
C LEU A 603 9.96 4.87 11.15
N CYS A 604 10.52 3.66 11.27
CA CYS A 604 11.81 3.45 11.95
C CYS A 604 12.98 4.10 11.20
N GLU A 605 12.99 4.03 9.87
CA GLU A 605 14.03 4.64 9.03
C GLU A 605 13.91 6.17 9.01
N ARG A 606 12.69 6.73 8.97
CA ARG A 606 12.46 8.17 9.15
C ARG A 606 13.03 8.65 10.48
N ALA A 607 12.72 7.97 11.59
CA ALA A 607 13.28 8.29 12.90
C ALA A 607 14.82 8.13 12.93
N GLN A 608 15.37 7.12 12.26
CA GLN A 608 16.81 6.91 12.15
C GLN A 608 17.50 8.04 11.36
N ASN A 609 16.93 8.48 10.24
CA ASN A 609 17.43 9.60 9.43
C ASN A 609 17.44 10.92 10.23
N LEU A 610 16.41 11.19 11.03
CA LEU A 610 16.37 12.34 11.94
C LEU A 610 17.52 12.32 12.96
N LYS A 611 17.79 11.15 13.56
CA LYS A 611 18.91 10.94 14.49
C LYS A 611 20.26 11.15 13.79
N ASP A 612 20.44 10.56 12.61
CA ASP A 612 21.70 10.62 11.85
C ASP A 612 21.97 12.03 11.31
N ARG A 613 20.93 12.83 11.05
CA ARG A 613 21.04 14.24 10.68
C ARG A 613 21.57 15.13 11.83
N LEU A 614 21.13 14.89 13.08
CA LEU A 614 21.69 15.56 14.26
C LEU A 614 23.18 15.20 14.46
N ILE A 615 23.52 13.92 14.32
CA ILE A 615 24.89 13.43 14.47
C ILE A 615 25.80 14.02 13.39
N ARG A 616 25.38 14.00 12.11
CA ARG A 616 26.15 14.54 10.99
C ARG A 616 26.43 16.03 11.15
N TYR A 617 25.44 16.81 11.57
CA TYR A 617 25.65 18.23 11.89
C TYR A 617 26.78 18.42 12.91
N GLN A 618 26.80 17.63 13.99
CA GLN A 618 27.84 17.78 15.01
C GLN A 618 29.22 17.29 14.54
N VAL A 619 29.28 16.29 13.64
CA VAL A 619 30.52 15.87 12.96
C VAL A 619 31.06 17.02 12.08
N ASP A 620 30.21 17.66 11.29
CA ASP A 620 30.62 18.75 10.40
C ASP A 620 31.06 19.99 11.23
N VAL A 621 30.31 20.36 12.27
CA VAL A 621 30.69 21.42 13.22
C VAL A 621 32.01 21.11 13.94
N ASN A 622 32.28 19.84 14.27
CA ASN A 622 33.57 19.41 14.79
C ASN A 622 34.69 19.57 13.75
N ARG A 623 34.49 19.09 12.51
CA ARG A 623 35.49 19.20 11.43
C ARG A 623 35.85 20.66 11.14
N ASP A 624 34.86 21.53 11.01
CA ASP A 624 35.07 22.96 10.71
C ASP A 624 35.77 23.68 11.87
N THR A 625 35.33 23.44 13.11
CA THR A 625 35.96 24.04 14.31
C THR A 625 37.41 23.59 14.45
N ASN A 626 37.67 22.28 14.31
CA ASN A 626 38.99 21.70 14.51
C ASN A 626 39.96 22.12 13.40
N SER A 627 39.47 22.20 12.15
CA SER A 627 40.23 22.78 11.04
C SER A 627 40.56 24.25 11.27
N SER A 628 39.62 25.04 11.79
CA SER A 628 39.84 26.45 12.11
C SER A 628 40.88 26.66 13.21
N ILE A 629 40.88 25.82 14.26
CA ILE A 629 41.87 25.89 15.33
C ILE A 629 43.26 25.45 14.83
N CYS A 630 43.35 24.34 14.09
CA CYS A 630 44.60 23.91 13.44
C CYS A 630 45.18 25.00 12.51
N ASN A 631 44.33 25.68 11.72
CA ASN A 631 44.75 26.77 10.85
C ASN A 631 45.25 27.99 11.65
N GLN A 632 44.61 28.33 12.77
CA GLN A 632 45.10 29.39 13.66
C GLN A 632 46.47 29.06 14.26
N TYR A 633 46.71 27.81 14.68
CA TYR A 633 48.04 27.37 15.11
C TYR A 633 49.06 27.43 13.98
N ASN A 634 48.73 26.95 12.77
CA ASN A 634 49.60 27.07 11.58
C ASN A 634 49.99 28.52 11.30
N THR A 635 49.02 29.46 11.23
CA THR A 635 49.31 30.87 10.95
C THR A 635 50.19 31.51 12.03
N ILE A 636 50.06 31.10 13.29
CA ILE A 636 50.98 31.54 14.35
C ILE A 636 52.37 30.95 14.12
N ALA A 637 52.47 29.63 13.89
CA ALA A 637 53.71 28.89 13.69
C ALA A 637 54.52 29.39 12.50
N GLU A 638 53.88 29.58 11.34
CA GLU A 638 54.49 30.17 10.14
C GLU A 638 55.07 31.54 10.46
N ARG A 639 54.25 32.43 11.04
CA ARG A 639 54.64 33.82 11.30
C ARG A 639 55.77 33.94 12.32
N VAL A 640 55.77 33.17 13.40
CA VAL A 640 56.90 33.20 14.37
C VAL A 640 58.18 32.54 13.84
N SER A 641 58.09 31.77 12.76
CA SER A 641 59.24 31.14 12.10
C SER A 641 59.85 32.00 10.99
N GLU A 642 59.27 33.17 10.67
CA GLU A 642 59.82 34.12 9.72
C GLU A 642 61.19 34.65 10.20
N ILE A 643 62.12 34.85 9.27
CA ILE A 643 63.43 35.45 9.58
C ILE A 643 63.32 36.96 9.32
N PRO A 644 63.43 37.83 10.35
CA PRO A 644 63.28 39.27 10.17
C PRO A 644 64.44 39.83 9.34
N ALA A 645 64.15 40.67 8.33
CA ALA A 645 65.15 41.21 7.42
C ALA A 645 65.82 42.49 7.96
N ASN A 646 65.20 43.14 8.94
CA ASN A 646 65.71 44.35 9.59
C ASN A 646 65.29 44.44 11.06
N THR A 647 65.95 45.32 11.80
CA THR A 647 65.78 45.51 13.25
C THR A 647 64.36 45.92 13.65
N LYS A 648 63.61 46.60 12.77
CA LYS A 648 62.19 46.95 13.01
C LYS A 648 61.28 45.72 12.92
N GLU A 649 61.47 44.87 11.91
CA GLU A 649 60.74 43.60 11.79
C GLU A 649 61.07 42.65 12.93
N LEU A 650 62.34 42.60 13.38
CA LEU A 650 62.77 41.81 14.53
C LEU A 650 61.98 42.18 15.80
N VAL A 651 61.85 43.47 16.11
CA VAL A 651 61.11 43.96 17.29
C VAL A 651 59.62 43.63 17.19
N LEU A 652 59.00 43.87 16.03
CA LEU A 652 57.59 43.53 15.79
C LEU A 652 57.33 42.02 15.91
N LEU A 653 58.29 41.19 15.49
CA LEU A 653 58.19 39.75 15.58
C LEU A 653 58.36 39.23 17.02
N ILE A 654 59.27 39.84 17.79
CA ILE A 654 59.42 39.56 19.24
C ILE A 654 58.13 39.93 20.00
N GLU A 655 57.52 41.08 19.71
CA GLU A 655 56.24 41.48 20.33
C GLU A 655 55.11 40.53 19.93
N PHE A 656 55.03 40.13 18.66
CA PHE A 656 54.04 39.17 18.16
C PHE A 656 54.20 37.79 18.81
N LEU A 657 55.44 37.30 18.95
CA LEU A 657 55.75 36.03 19.62
C LEU A 657 55.31 36.06 21.09
N LYS A 658 55.66 37.12 21.82
CA LYS A 658 55.23 37.32 23.22
C LYS A 658 53.72 37.32 23.36
N LYS A 659 53.01 38.12 22.55
CA LYS A 659 51.54 38.19 22.54
C LYS A 659 50.88 36.84 22.18
N SER A 660 51.48 36.09 21.25
CA SER A 660 50.96 34.80 20.81
C SER A 660 51.12 33.73 21.89
N SER A 661 52.27 33.71 22.57
CA SER A 661 52.57 32.86 23.72
C SER A 661 51.66 33.20 24.92
N ASP A 662 51.65 34.46 25.36
CA ASP A 662 51.02 34.87 26.63
C ASP A 662 49.48 34.93 26.57
N VAL A 663 48.88 35.10 25.39
CA VAL A 663 47.42 35.33 25.24
C VAL A 663 46.77 34.41 24.22
N THR A 664 47.28 34.38 22.98
CA THR A 664 46.57 33.73 21.87
C THR A 664 46.50 32.21 22.06
N VAL A 665 47.62 31.56 22.39
CA VAL A 665 47.65 30.10 22.61
C VAL A 665 46.84 29.67 23.83
N PHE A 666 46.77 30.47 24.90
CA PHE A 666 45.87 30.17 26.03
C PHE A 666 44.39 30.18 25.64
N LYS A 667 43.98 31.05 24.71
CA LYS A 667 42.63 31.05 24.15
C LYS A 667 42.37 29.80 23.30
N LEU A 668 43.32 29.40 22.46
CA LEU A 668 43.22 28.18 21.65
C LEU A 668 43.19 26.91 22.53
N ARG A 669 44.01 26.84 23.59
CA ARG A 669 43.99 25.77 24.61
C ARG A 669 42.66 25.70 25.39
N ARG A 670 41.88 26.78 25.44
CA ARG A 670 40.50 26.74 25.97
C ARG A 670 39.54 26.10 24.96
N GLN A 671 39.55 26.56 23.70
CA GLN A 671 38.73 25.98 22.63
C GLN A 671 39.03 24.49 22.39
N LEU A 672 40.25 24.05 22.67
CA LEU A 672 40.64 22.65 22.64
C LEU A 672 39.88 21.77 23.65
N ARG A 673 39.46 22.31 24.80
CA ARG A 673 38.62 21.57 25.76
C ARG A 673 37.20 21.41 25.22
N ASP A 674 36.63 22.50 24.69
CA ASP A 674 35.32 22.48 24.03
C ASP A 674 35.29 21.48 22.86
N ALA A 675 36.42 21.33 22.13
CA ALA A 675 36.61 20.31 21.09
C ALA A 675 36.78 18.87 21.65
N SER A 676 37.37 18.71 22.83
CA SER A 676 37.49 17.41 23.53
C SER A 676 36.13 16.91 24.01
N GLU A 677 35.32 17.76 24.64
CA GLU A 677 33.95 17.43 25.08
C GLU A 677 33.06 17.05 23.89
N ARG A 678 33.24 17.75 22.76
CA ARG A 678 32.57 17.42 21.49
C ARG A 678 33.03 16.08 20.90
N LEU A 679 34.31 15.75 20.98
CA LEU A 679 34.81 14.46 20.52
C LEU A 679 34.34 13.30 21.40
N GLU A 680 34.30 13.49 22.72
CA GLU A 680 33.74 12.50 23.66
C GLU A 680 32.28 12.18 23.31
N PHE A 681 31.45 13.20 23.08
CA PHE A 681 30.11 13.01 22.52
C PHE A 681 30.15 12.26 21.17
N LEU A 682 30.98 12.67 20.21
CA LEU A 682 30.99 12.02 18.90
C LEU A 682 31.40 10.54 18.96
N MET A 683 32.25 10.13 19.91
CA MET A 683 32.64 8.72 20.09
C MET A 683 31.47 7.82 20.49
N ASP A 684 30.46 8.35 21.19
CA ASP A 684 29.27 7.59 21.63
C ASP A 684 28.18 7.44 20.55
N TYR A 685 28.23 8.25 19.48
CA TYR A 685 27.13 8.36 18.50
C TYR A 685 27.55 8.30 17.02
N ALA A 686 28.82 8.54 16.67
CA ALA A 686 29.27 8.72 15.29
C ALA A 686 30.46 7.82 14.90
N ASP A 687 30.35 7.17 13.75
CA ASP A 687 31.50 6.53 13.09
C ASP A 687 32.34 7.59 12.38
N LEU A 688 33.48 7.98 12.97
CA LEU A 688 34.36 9.01 12.42
C LEU A 688 35.28 8.45 11.31
N PRO A 689 35.36 9.09 10.13
CA PRO A 689 36.29 8.68 9.08
C PRO A 689 37.74 8.95 9.48
N GLN A 690 38.67 8.23 8.84
CA GLN A 690 40.11 8.30 9.13
C GLN A 690 40.71 9.72 9.02
N GLU A 691 40.12 10.58 8.19
CA GLU A 691 40.52 11.98 8.03
C GLU A 691 40.16 12.82 9.25
N ASP A 692 38.95 12.67 9.80
CA ASP A 692 38.53 13.36 11.02
C ASP A 692 39.32 12.86 12.24
N ILE A 693 39.61 11.55 12.32
CA ILE A 693 40.48 10.97 13.36
C ILE A 693 41.90 11.58 13.31
N LYS A 694 42.47 11.75 12.10
CA LYS A 694 43.75 12.43 11.89
C LYS A 694 43.68 13.91 12.28
N LEU A 695 42.64 14.63 11.87
CA LEU A 695 42.43 16.04 12.22
C LEU A 695 42.37 16.24 13.73
N ASN A 696 41.59 15.40 14.44
CA ASN A 696 41.50 15.41 15.89
C ASN A 696 42.88 15.12 16.53
N SER A 697 43.61 14.13 16.03
CA SER A 697 44.95 13.79 16.52
C SER A 697 45.95 14.95 16.36
N THR A 698 45.98 15.59 15.19
CA THR A 698 46.80 16.79 14.94
C THR A 698 46.39 17.94 15.86
N LEU A 699 45.09 18.15 16.05
CA LEU A 699 44.55 19.19 16.93
C LEU A 699 45.06 19.05 18.38
N PHE A 700 45.05 17.84 18.94
CA PHE A 700 45.52 17.60 20.31
C PHE A 700 47.05 17.59 20.46
N LEU A 701 47.81 17.46 19.37
CA LEU A 701 49.29 17.56 19.38
C LEU A 701 49.81 19.00 19.22
N TRP A 702 49.01 19.91 18.64
CA TRP A 702 49.38 21.32 18.47
C TRP A 702 49.88 22.06 19.72
N PRO A 703 49.31 21.86 20.94
CA PRO A 703 49.76 22.57 22.13
C PRO A 703 51.21 22.32 22.52
N ASP A 704 51.75 21.14 22.20
CA ASP A 704 53.14 20.79 22.47
C ASP A 704 54.03 21.28 21.31
N GLN A 705 53.62 21.01 20.07
CA GLN A 705 54.33 21.44 18.86
C GLN A 705 54.52 22.96 18.78
N ILE A 706 53.54 23.76 19.20
CA ILE A 706 53.64 25.23 19.17
C ILE A 706 54.64 25.76 20.20
N GLU A 707 54.83 25.06 21.33
CA GLU A 707 55.76 25.50 22.37
C GLU A 707 57.21 25.21 21.95
N ASP A 708 57.46 24.06 21.32
CA ASP A 708 58.74 23.75 20.66
C ASP A 708 59.08 24.82 19.59
N ILE A 709 58.10 25.23 18.79
CA ILE A 709 58.28 26.28 17.78
C ILE A 709 58.55 27.64 18.44
N PHE A 710 57.85 27.98 19.53
CA PHE A 710 58.11 29.21 20.28
C PHE A 710 59.49 29.21 20.95
N GLU A 711 59.99 28.09 21.48
CA GLU A 711 61.34 28.01 22.04
C GLU A 711 62.42 28.15 20.96
N ASN A 712 62.26 27.46 19.82
CA ASN A 712 63.14 27.63 18.66
C ASN A 712 63.13 29.06 18.10
N SER A 713 61.95 29.68 17.99
CA SER A 713 61.80 31.08 17.58
C SER A 713 62.43 32.05 18.57
N ARG A 714 62.19 31.89 19.89
CA ARG A 714 62.86 32.68 20.95
C ARG A 714 64.38 32.62 20.80
N ASN A 715 64.95 31.43 20.62
CA ASN A 715 66.39 31.24 20.42
C ASN A 715 66.89 31.91 19.12
N LEU A 716 66.15 31.79 18.00
CA LEU A 716 66.52 32.45 16.74
C LEU A 716 66.50 33.98 16.85
N LEU A 717 65.46 34.55 17.45
CA LEU A 717 65.29 36.00 17.58
C LEU A 717 66.28 36.61 18.59
N LEU A 718 66.64 35.88 19.66
CA LEU A 718 67.73 36.28 20.56
C LEU A 718 69.06 36.36 19.80
N ASN A 719 69.46 35.30 19.10
CA ASN A 719 70.69 35.30 18.29
C ASN A 719 70.68 36.41 17.22
N LYS A 720 69.53 36.70 16.61
CA LYS A 720 69.37 37.80 15.64
C LYS A 720 69.45 39.18 16.29
N ARG A 721 68.93 39.34 17.51
CA ARG A 721 69.08 40.56 18.31
C ARG A 721 70.53 40.80 18.69
N ASP A 722 71.23 39.77 19.17
CA ASP A 722 72.65 39.87 19.53
C ASP A 722 73.51 40.27 18.31
N LEU A 723 73.24 39.68 17.14
CA LEU A 723 73.89 40.08 15.87
C LEU A 723 73.58 41.53 15.49
N ALA A 724 72.33 41.98 15.60
CA ALA A 724 71.95 43.36 15.30
C ALA A 724 72.60 44.36 16.28
N GLU A 725 72.68 44.02 17.57
CA GLU A 725 73.40 44.82 18.58
C GLU A 725 74.90 44.87 18.29
N MET A 726 75.53 43.74 17.91
CA MET A 726 76.94 43.70 17.51
C MET A 726 77.23 44.52 16.25
N ASP A 727 76.41 44.40 15.21
CA ASP A 727 76.55 45.16 13.97
C ASP A 727 76.33 46.67 14.20
N LEU A 728 75.43 47.05 15.10
CA LEU A 728 75.20 48.44 15.51
C LEU A 728 76.41 49.00 16.29
N ILE A 729 76.94 48.26 17.27
CA ILE A 729 78.16 48.64 18.01
C ILE A 729 79.33 48.83 17.04
N LYS A 730 79.52 47.88 16.12
CA LYS A 730 80.54 47.97 15.08
C LYS A 730 80.35 49.23 14.23
N ARG A 731 79.13 49.47 13.73
CA ARG A 731 78.82 50.65 12.90
C ARG A 731 79.04 51.97 13.63
N CYS A 732 78.73 52.03 14.93
CA CYS A 732 79.02 53.20 15.77
C CYS A 732 80.53 53.46 15.86
N SER A 733 81.35 52.43 16.11
CA SER A 733 82.82 52.60 16.14
C SER A 733 83.43 52.96 14.78
N GLU A 734 82.90 52.42 13.68
CA GLU A 734 83.28 52.81 12.31
C GLU A 734 82.82 54.23 11.95
N PHE A 735 81.71 54.70 12.53
CA PHE A 735 81.23 56.08 12.41
C PHE A 735 82.10 57.05 13.20
N GLU A 736 82.43 56.74 14.47
CA GLU A 736 83.36 57.53 15.28
C GLU A 736 84.73 57.66 14.63
N SER A 737 85.29 56.56 14.11
CA SER A 737 86.57 56.56 13.40
C SER A 737 86.55 57.46 12.15
N ARG A 738 85.43 57.50 11.42
CA ARG A 738 85.24 58.43 10.29
C ARG A 738 85.16 59.89 10.74
N LEU A 739 84.40 60.19 11.80
CA LEU A 739 84.36 61.53 12.40
C LEU A 739 85.73 62.00 12.88
N GLU A 740 86.52 61.11 13.48
CA GLU A 740 87.89 61.41 13.90
C GLU A 740 88.84 61.63 12.70
N GLY A 741 88.58 60.96 11.57
CA GLY A 741 89.20 61.25 10.27
C GLY A 741 88.90 62.67 9.79
N TYR A 742 87.63 63.07 9.74
CA TYR A 742 87.21 64.44 9.40
C TYR A 742 87.79 65.50 10.36
N SER A 743 87.95 65.15 11.64
CA SER A 743 88.63 66.00 12.62
C SER A 743 90.10 66.22 12.32
N LYS A 744 90.84 65.15 11.96
CA LYS A 744 92.25 65.24 11.54
C LYS A 744 92.41 66.05 10.26
N GLU A 745 91.47 65.94 9.32
CA GLU A 745 91.46 66.73 8.09
C GLU A 745 91.25 68.24 8.38
N LEU A 746 90.29 68.59 9.23
CA LEU A 746 90.04 69.97 9.65
C LEU A 746 91.22 70.56 10.44
N GLU A 747 91.81 69.80 11.37
CA GLU A 747 93.05 70.17 12.07
C GLU A 747 94.22 70.40 11.11
N GLY A 748 94.23 69.72 9.96
CA GLY A 748 95.16 69.98 8.87
C GLY A 748 95.13 71.41 8.31
N PHE A 749 94.05 72.16 8.50
CA PHE A 749 93.96 73.58 8.13
C PHE A 749 94.57 74.53 9.19
N ARG A 750 94.82 74.08 10.43
CA ARG A 750 95.52 74.89 11.46
C ARG A 750 96.97 75.23 11.10
N LYS A 751 97.58 74.53 10.15
CA LYS A 751 99.01 74.65 9.80
C LYS A 751 99.27 75.22 8.40
N ARG A 752 98.23 75.56 7.64
CA ARG A 752 98.38 76.07 6.26
C ARG A 752 98.56 77.59 6.29
N GLU A 753 99.74 78.07 5.87
CA GLU A 753 100.12 79.50 5.84
C GLU A 753 100.45 80.03 4.42
N VAL A 754 100.55 79.15 3.41
CA VAL A 754 101.05 79.50 2.06
C VAL A 754 99.92 80.07 1.18
N MET A 755 100.29 81.02 0.32
CA MET A 755 99.39 82.03 -0.27
C MET A 755 99.57 82.11 -1.80
N THR A 756 99.66 80.97 -2.50
CA THR A 756 99.50 80.94 -3.97
C THR A 756 98.03 80.81 -4.34
N THR A 757 97.63 81.35 -5.49
CA THR A 757 96.24 81.33 -5.98
C THR A 757 95.72 79.89 -6.19
N GLU A 758 96.56 78.99 -6.69
CA GLU A 758 96.21 77.58 -6.93
C GLU A 758 96.03 76.79 -5.61
N GLU A 759 96.86 77.04 -4.60
CA GLU A 759 96.72 76.40 -3.27
C GLU A 759 95.47 76.88 -2.52
N MET A 760 95.11 78.16 -2.66
CA MET A 760 93.85 78.68 -2.10
C MET A 760 92.63 77.97 -2.67
N LYS A 761 92.58 77.79 -4.00
CA LYS A 761 91.50 77.08 -4.69
C LYS A 761 91.37 75.64 -4.19
N ASN A 762 92.48 74.90 -4.14
CA ASN A 762 92.55 73.52 -3.64
C ASN A 762 92.11 73.41 -2.16
N ASN A 763 92.43 74.43 -1.34
CA ASN A 763 91.97 74.49 0.05
C ASN A 763 90.44 74.72 0.17
N VAL A 764 89.84 75.52 -0.71
CA VAL A 764 88.37 75.73 -0.76
C VAL A 764 87.66 74.46 -1.23
N GLU A 765 88.14 73.81 -2.30
CA GLU A 765 87.55 72.56 -2.83
C GLU A 765 87.51 71.45 -1.76
N LYS A 766 88.59 71.27 -0.99
CA LYS A 766 88.65 70.30 0.12
C LYS A 766 87.71 70.64 1.28
N LEU A 767 87.52 71.91 1.62
CA LEU A 767 86.55 72.31 2.65
C LEU A 767 85.10 72.09 2.21
N HIS A 768 84.82 72.18 0.90
CA HIS A 768 83.52 71.87 0.33
C HIS A 768 83.25 70.34 0.29
N GLU A 769 84.24 69.53 -0.08
CA GLU A 769 84.15 68.06 0.00
C GLU A 769 83.93 67.59 1.45
N LEU A 770 84.67 68.16 2.41
CA LEU A 770 84.45 67.92 3.84
C LEU A 770 83.03 68.31 4.30
N SER A 771 82.41 69.34 3.71
CA SER A 771 81.01 69.70 3.99
C SER A 771 80.05 68.57 3.61
N LYS A 772 80.14 68.11 2.36
CA LYS A 772 79.29 67.04 1.82
C LYS A 772 79.40 65.76 2.65
N ASN A 773 80.61 65.45 3.13
CA ASN A 773 80.87 64.29 3.97
C ASN A 773 80.25 64.44 5.38
N LEU A 774 80.29 65.63 5.98
CA LEU A 774 79.64 65.91 7.27
C LEU A 774 78.10 65.89 7.18
N ASP A 775 77.52 66.37 6.07
CA ASP A 775 76.08 66.30 5.82
C ASP A 775 75.59 64.84 5.65
N GLN A 776 76.39 63.99 4.99
CA GLN A 776 76.12 62.54 4.92
C GLN A 776 76.22 61.89 6.30
N ALA A 777 77.19 62.28 7.13
CA ALA A 777 77.33 61.77 8.48
C ALA A 777 76.13 62.13 9.38
N LEU A 778 75.52 63.31 9.21
CA LEU A 778 74.28 63.68 9.91
C LEU A 778 73.10 62.75 9.57
N MET A 779 72.92 62.38 8.30
CA MET A 779 71.86 61.44 7.90
C MET A 779 72.10 60.03 8.48
N GLU A 780 73.35 59.57 8.50
CA GLU A 780 73.70 58.27 9.09
C GLU A 780 73.49 58.24 10.61
N PHE A 781 73.81 59.34 11.30
CA PHE A 781 73.53 59.53 12.73
C PHE A 781 72.04 59.40 13.08
N GLU A 782 71.14 59.97 12.26
CA GLU A 782 69.69 59.80 12.48
C GLU A 782 69.22 58.35 12.31
N LEU A 783 69.87 57.57 11.44
CA LEU A 783 69.55 56.16 11.24
C LEU A 783 70.06 55.31 12.41
N ILE A 784 71.28 55.57 12.90
CA ILE A 784 71.85 54.93 14.09
C ILE A 784 70.94 55.15 15.30
N ASN A 785 70.55 56.40 15.60
CA ASN A 785 69.66 56.71 16.72
C ASN A 785 68.29 56.00 16.66
N LYS A 786 67.73 55.82 15.44
CA LYS A 786 66.46 55.11 15.23
C LYS A 786 66.62 53.61 15.48
N GLU A 787 67.79 53.04 15.18
CA GLU A 787 68.06 51.63 15.44
C GLU A 787 68.41 51.37 16.92
N GLU A 788 69.13 52.28 17.57
CA GLU A 788 69.33 52.28 19.03
C GLU A 788 68.00 52.35 19.78
N GLU A 789 67.07 53.21 19.35
CA GLU A 789 65.72 53.32 19.92
C GLU A 789 64.89 52.03 19.74
N LEU A 790 64.98 51.37 18.58
CA LEU A 790 64.31 50.08 18.35
C LEU A 790 64.89 48.95 19.21
N LEU A 791 66.19 48.99 19.51
CA LEU A 791 66.86 48.00 20.37
C LEU A 791 66.83 48.37 21.87
N GLU A 792 66.11 49.42 22.25
CA GLU A 792 66.00 49.91 23.63
C GLU A 792 67.38 50.29 24.24
N LYS A 793 68.30 50.77 23.40
CA LYS A 793 69.62 51.29 23.80
C LYS A 793 69.54 52.80 24.07
N GLU A 794 70.47 53.30 24.89
CA GLU A 794 70.65 54.74 25.07
C GLU A 794 71.14 55.38 23.76
N LYS A 795 70.54 56.50 23.36
CA LYS A 795 70.86 57.18 22.10
C LYS A 795 72.27 57.79 22.16
N SER A 796 73.13 57.38 21.22
CA SER A 796 74.50 57.87 21.12
C SER A 796 74.55 59.37 20.85
N SER A 797 75.53 60.08 21.44
CA SER A 797 75.69 61.53 21.26
C SER A 797 77.07 61.88 20.69
N PHE A 798 77.18 61.93 19.37
CA PHE A 798 78.44 62.28 18.69
C PHE A 798 78.70 63.80 18.73
N LEU A 799 79.05 64.30 19.92
CA LEU A 799 79.39 65.71 20.15
C LEU A 799 80.53 66.20 19.22
N LEU A 800 81.39 65.29 18.79
CA LEU A 800 82.44 65.54 17.80
C LEU A 800 81.86 66.01 16.45
N LEU A 801 80.78 65.41 15.95
CA LEU A 801 80.15 65.82 14.68
C LEU A 801 79.62 67.27 14.75
N GLN A 802 78.90 67.61 15.83
CA GLN A 802 78.41 68.99 16.04
C GLN A 802 79.57 70.00 16.17
N THR A 803 80.62 69.60 16.88
CA THR A 803 81.84 70.39 17.06
C THR A 803 82.57 70.62 15.73
N LEU A 804 82.65 69.61 14.86
CA LEU A 804 83.28 69.73 13.54
C LEU A 804 82.51 70.65 12.60
N ILE A 805 81.18 70.51 12.53
CA ILE A 805 80.33 71.40 11.73
C ILE A 805 80.52 72.87 12.16
N THR A 806 80.54 73.13 13.47
CA THR A 806 80.73 74.49 14.00
C THR A 806 82.15 75.01 13.76
N ASN A 807 83.17 74.17 13.99
CA ASN A 807 84.57 74.56 13.85
C ASN A 807 85.01 74.71 12.38
N LYS A 808 84.32 74.08 11.41
CA LYS A 808 84.65 74.21 9.98
C LYS A 808 84.39 75.62 9.44
N VAL A 809 83.27 76.23 9.84
CA VAL A 809 82.74 77.48 9.25
C VAL A 809 83.76 78.64 9.21
N PRO A 810 84.55 78.92 10.27
CA PRO A 810 85.57 79.97 10.20
C PRO A 810 86.69 79.70 9.18
N TYR A 811 87.11 78.44 8.99
CA TYR A 811 88.16 78.11 8.03
C TYR A 811 87.68 78.28 6.60
N GLU A 812 86.46 77.82 6.31
CA GLU A 812 85.82 78.01 5.01
C GLU A 812 85.65 79.49 4.67
N GLN A 813 85.10 80.29 5.60
CA GLN A 813 85.00 81.75 5.43
C GLN A 813 86.36 82.41 5.16
N LEU A 814 87.43 81.96 5.82
CA LEU A 814 88.77 82.50 5.64
C LEU A 814 89.36 82.16 4.27
N TRP A 815 89.36 80.88 3.87
CA TRP A 815 89.96 80.45 2.60
C TRP A 815 89.17 80.96 1.38
N VAL A 816 87.84 81.02 1.48
CA VAL A 816 86.98 81.65 0.45
C VAL A 816 87.28 83.15 0.33
N THR A 817 87.24 83.91 1.43
CA THR A 817 87.52 85.37 1.39
C THR A 817 88.93 85.67 0.87
N ALA A 818 89.93 84.84 1.23
CA ALA A 818 91.30 84.99 0.76
C ALA A 818 91.42 84.75 -0.75
N TYR A 819 90.78 83.69 -1.27
CA TYR A 819 90.78 83.35 -2.69
C TYR A 819 90.06 84.42 -3.52
N GLU A 820 88.82 84.76 -3.14
CA GLU A 820 88.01 85.77 -3.81
C GLU A 820 88.73 87.11 -3.89
N PHE A 821 89.35 87.57 -2.78
CA PHE A 821 90.11 88.82 -2.79
C PHE A 821 91.33 88.72 -3.69
N SER A 822 92.05 87.59 -3.71
CA SER A 822 93.23 87.44 -4.56
C SER A 822 92.88 87.50 -6.05
N THR A 823 91.80 86.84 -6.48
CA THR A 823 91.32 86.89 -7.87
C THR A 823 90.80 88.29 -8.23
N LYS A 824 89.86 88.83 -7.44
CA LYS A 824 89.23 90.12 -7.74
C LYS A 824 90.21 91.30 -7.69
N SER A 825 91.18 91.31 -6.77
CA SER A 825 92.18 92.40 -6.72
C SER A 825 93.15 92.39 -7.89
N GLU A 826 93.45 91.23 -8.49
CA GLU A 826 94.23 91.13 -9.72
C GLU A 826 93.44 91.67 -10.93
N GLU A 827 92.15 91.35 -11.01
CA GLU A 827 91.21 91.90 -12.00
C GLU A 827 91.07 93.42 -11.87
N TRP A 828 90.94 93.97 -10.65
CA TRP A 828 90.79 95.41 -10.43
C TRP A 828 92.06 96.24 -10.68
N MET A 829 93.25 95.66 -10.49
CA MET A 829 94.52 96.37 -10.76
C MET A 829 94.83 96.44 -12.27
N ASN A 830 94.62 95.33 -12.98
CA ASN A 830 95.08 95.13 -14.35
C ASN A 830 93.98 95.26 -15.41
N GLY A 831 92.70 95.21 -15.01
CA GLY A 831 91.56 95.32 -15.92
C GLY A 831 91.39 96.72 -16.54
N PRO A 832 90.64 96.84 -17.66
CA PRO A 832 90.38 98.12 -18.31
C PRO A 832 89.62 99.08 -17.39
N LEU A 833 90.15 100.29 -17.22
CA LEU A 833 89.68 101.29 -16.26
C LEU A 833 88.19 101.67 -16.47
N TYR A 834 87.71 101.62 -17.71
CA TYR A 834 86.33 101.97 -18.07
C TYR A 834 85.29 100.91 -17.67
N LEU A 835 85.72 99.69 -17.29
CA LEU A 835 84.84 98.61 -16.82
C LEU A 835 84.75 98.56 -15.29
N LEU A 836 85.56 99.33 -14.56
CA LEU A 836 85.63 99.27 -13.10
C LEU A 836 84.67 100.29 -12.46
N ASN A 837 83.73 99.81 -11.64
CA ASN A 837 82.88 100.68 -10.81
C ASN A 837 83.53 100.89 -9.43
N ALA A 838 83.96 102.13 -9.16
CA ALA A 838 84.61 102.50 -7.91
C ALA A 838 83.73 102.34 -6.65
N GLU A 839 82.41 102.46 -6.78
CA GLU A 839 81.48 102.33 -5.65
C GLU A 839 81.28 100.85 -5.24
N GLU A 840 81.04 99.97 -6.22
CA GLU A 840 80.89 98.52 -6.01
C GLU A 840 82.17 97.90 -5.45
N ILE A 841 83.34 98.24 -6.03
CA ILE A 841 84.64 97.76 -5.55
C ILE A 841 84.89 98.22 -4.10
N ALA A 842 84.50 99.45 -3.73
CA ALA A 842 84.62 99.95 -2.37
C ALA A 842 83.71 99.19 -1.38
N GLU A 843 82.51 98.79 -1.79
CA GLU A 843 81.60 97.99 -0.97
C GLU A 843 82.11 96.55 -0.79
N GLU A 844 82.55 95.87 -1.85
CA GLU A 844 83.10 94.52 -1.76
C GLU A 844 84.37 94.48 -0.90
N ILE A 845 85.30 95.42 -1.09
CA ILE A 845 86.47 95.63 -0.22
C ILE A 845 86.02 95.85 1.24
N GLY A 846 84.96 96.62 1.47
CA GLY A 846 84.39 96.86 2.80
C GLY A 846 83.81 95.60 3.44
N ASN A 847 83.14 94.76 2.67
CA ASN A 847 82.58 93.48 3.12
C ASN A 847 83.69 92.48 3.43
N MET A 848 84.66 92.29 2.51
CA MET A 848 85.84 91.43 2.71
C MET A 848 86.67 91.86 3.92
N TRP A 849 86.88 93.17 4.12
CA TRP A 849 87.58 93.69 5.28
C TRP A 849 86.83 93.38 6.58
N ARG A 850 85.51 93.56 6.62
CA ARG A 850 84.68 93.24 7.80
C ARG A 850 84.69 91.75 8.14
N THR A 851 84.58 90.88 7.14
CA THR A 851 84.70 89.41 7.31
C THR A 851 86.08 89.04 7.83
N THR A 852 87.15 89.52 7.18
CA THR A 852 88.53 89.24 7.59
C THR A 852 88.83 89.76 9.00
N TYR A 853 88.36 90.96 9.36
CA TYR A 853 88.49 91.52 10.71
C TYR A 853 87.78 90.69 11.78
N LYS A 854 86.62 90.10 11.46
CA LYS A 854 85.93 89.15 12.35
C LYS A 854 86.74 87.86 12.50
N LEU A 855 87.25 87.31 11.40
CA LEU A 855 88.05 86.08 11.39
C LEU A 855 89.38 86.21 12.18
N ILE A 856 90.04 87.37 12.15
CA ILE A 856 91.23 87.63 13.00
C ILE A 856 90.91 87.49 14.50
N LYS A 857 89.69 87.86 14.92
CA LYS A 857 89.22 87.65 16.30
C LYS A 857 88.86 86.18 16.56
N THR A 858 88.20 85.52 15.60
CA THR A 858 87.84 84.09 15.72
C THR A 858 89.07 83.18 15.79
N PHE A 859 90.15 83.51 15.08
CA PHE A 859 91.41 82.77 15.08
C PHE A 859 92.45 83.32 16.07
N ALA A 860 92.05 84.07 17.11
CA ALA A 860 92.98 84.71 18.04
C ALA A 860 94.08 83.77 18.57
N ASP A 861 93.71 82.50 18.83
CA ASP A 861 94.53 81.43 19.39
C ASP A 861 95.09 80.43 18.35
N VAL A 862 94.89 80.66 17.05
CA VAL A 862 95.40 79.79 15.96
C VAL A 862 96.33 80.59 15.04
N PRO A 863 97.66 80.59 15.30
CA PRO A 863 98.59 81.56 14.70
C PRO A 863 98.60 81.61 13.16
N ALA A 864 98.50 80.46 12.49
CA ALA A 864 98.60 80.37 11.04
C ALA A 864 97.37 80.93 10.29
N PRO A 865 96.13 80.47 10.54
CA PRO A 865 94.90 81.11 10.03
C PRO A 865 94.80 82.60 10.42
N LYS A 866 95.25 82.97 11.62
CA LYS A 866 95.29 84.38 12.06
C LYS A 866 96.23 85.22 11.21
N ARG A 867 97.48 84.77 11.00
CA ARG A 867 98.44 85.42 10.10
C ARG A 867 97.91 85.49 8.67
N LEU A 868 97.24 84.44 8.19
CA LEU A 868 96.60 84.43 6.87
C LEU A 868 95.55 85.55 6.78
N ALA A 869 94.67 85.65 7.77
CA ALA A 869 93.65 86.70 7.86
C ALA A 869 94.27 88.10 8.02
N GLU A 870 95.31 88.27 8.85
CA GLU A 870 96.07 89.51 8.99
C GLU A 870 96.74 89.92 7.66
N ASN A 871 97.34 88.98 6.94
CA ASN A 871 97.94 89.20 5.61
C ASN A 871 96.89 89.60 4.57
N VAL A 872 95.74 88.92 4.52
CA VAL A 872 94.62 89.27 3.64
C VAL A 872 94.10 90.66 3.99
N LYS A 873 93.92 90.99 5.27
CA LYS A 873 93.53 92.33 5.74
C LYS A 873 94.55 93.39 5.34
N ILE A 874 95.86 93.13 5.46
CA ILE A 874 96.91 94.07 5.04
C ILE A 874 96.88 94.28 3.52
N LYS A 875 96.66 93.23 2.72
CA LYS A 875 96.50 93.38 1.26
C LYS A 875 95.25 94.20 0.92
N ILE A 876 94.12 93.94 1.57
CA ILE A 876 92.87 94.71 1.43
C ILE A 876 93.10 96.19 1.83
N GLU A 877 93.81 96.44 2.94
CA GLU A 877 94.10 97.81 3.42
C GLU A 877 95.05 98.57 2.49
N LYS A 878 96.02 97.90 1.86
CA LYS A 878 96.85 98.49 0.80
C LYS A 878 96.01 98.85 -0.42
N PHE A 879 95.21 97.90 -0.93
CA PHE A 879 94.34 98.15 -2.09
C PHE A 879 93.34 99.29 -1.81
N LYS A 880 92.82 99.39 -0.59
CA LYS A 880 91.90 100.46 -0.15
C LYS A 880 92.49 101.87 -0.33
N GLN A 881 93.82 102.03 -0.33
CA GLN A 881 94.47 103.33 -0.59
C GLN A 881 94.32 103.79 -2.05
N HIS A 882 94.01 102.89 -2.99
CA HIS A 882 93.81 103.21 -4.40
C HIS A 882 92.37 103.66 -4.71
N ILE A 883 91.40 103.43 -3.81
CA ILE A 883 89.98 103.76 -4.01
C ILE A 883 89.74 105.25 -4.37
N PRO A 884 90.35 106.26 -3.72
CA PRO A 884 90.16 107.66 -4.10
C PRO A 884 90.65 107.97 -5.53
N ILE A 885 91.69 107.28 -5.99
CA ILE A 885 92.22 107.40 -7.36
C ILE A 885 91.26 106.74 -8.34
N LEU A 886 90.70 105.58 -7.98
CA LEU A 886 89.66 104.86 -8.73
C LEU A 886 88.41 105.72 -8.90
N ILE A 887 87.95 106.42 -7.86
CA ILE A 887 86.80 107.35 -7.90
C ILE A 887 87.03 108.51 -8.88
N ILE A 888 88.24 109.06 -8.95
CA ILE A 888 88.56 110.17 -9.87
C ILE A 888 88.76 109.65 -11.30
N ALA A 889 89.49 108.55 -11.48
CA ALA A 889 89.93 108.06 -12.79
C ALA A 889 88.83 107.28 -13.54
N CYS A 890 87.97 106.55 -12.83
CA CYS A 890 86.80 105.85 -13.39
C CYS A 890 85.54 106.74 -13.43
N ASN A 891 85.67 108.06 -13.26
CA ASN A 891 84.54 108.98 -13.24
C ASN A 891 83.93 109.15 -14.65
N PRO A 892 82.69 108.69 -14.91
CA PRO A 892 82.08 108.75 -16.24
C PRO A 892 81.79 110.18 -16.73
N GLY A 893 81.90 111.19 -15.85
CA GLY A 893 81.78 112.60 -16.22
C GLY A 893 83.02 113.26 -16.79
N MET A 894 84.15 112.55 -16.83
CA MET A 894 85.39 113.11 -17.38
C MET A 894 85.28 113.31 -18.90
N LYS A 895 85.57 114.52 -19.37
CA LYS A 895 85.60 114.91 -20.78
C LYS A 895 86.99 115.45 -21.11
N ASP A 896 87.30 115.64 -22.40
CA ASP A 896 88.60 116.16 -22.86
C ASP A 896 89.05 117.42 -22.10
N ARG A 897 88.12 118.34 -21.78
CA ARG A 897 88.40 119.53 -20.95
C ARG A 897 88.92 119.20 -19.54
N HIS A 898 88.41 118.15 -18.91
CA HIS A 898 88.82 117.72 -17.57
C HIS A 898 90.16 116.99 -17.65
N TRP A 899 90.35 116.12 -18.64
CA TRP A 899 91.63 115.46 -18.88
C TRP A 899 92.76 116.45 -19.23
N GLN A 900 92.46 117.54 -19.94
CA GLN A 900 93.40 118.66 -20.15
C GLN A 900 93.78 119.35 -18.82
N GLN A 901 92.82 119.67 -17.95
CA GLN A 901 93.11 120.26 -16.63
C GLN A 901 93.93 119.31 -15.73
N ILE A 902 93.64 118.00 -15.78
CA ILE A 902 94.43 116.96 -15.10
C ILE A 902 95.85 116.92 -15.68
N SER A 903 96.00 117.00 -16.99
CA SER A 903 97.30 117.04 -17.68
C SER A 903 98.14 118.26 -17.28
N GLU A 904 97.53 119.45 -17.17
CA GLU A 904 98.21 120.67 -16.71
C GLU A 904 98.71 120.55 -15.26
N ILE A 905 97.95 119.90 -14.37
CA ILE A 905 98.33 119.71 -12.96
C ILE A 905 99.43 118.66 -12.79
N VAL A 906 99.39 117.58 -13.59
CA VAL A 906 100.37 116.49 -13.52
C VAL A 906 101.65 116.78 -14.33
N GLY A 907 101.58 117.69 -15.30
CA GLY A 907 102.72 118.18 -16.09
C GLY A 907 103.00 117.42 -17.40
N TYR A 908 102.13 116.49 -17.78
CA TYR A 908 102.23 115.65 -18.98
C TYR A 908 100.84 115.42 -19.57
N GLU A 909 100.72 115.24 -20.89
CA GLU A 909 99.42 114.97 -21.54
C GLU A 909 98.90 113.58 -21.18
N ILE A 910 97.76 113.54 -20.47
CA ILE A 910 97.09 112.33 -20.02
C ILE A 910 95.72 112.28 -20.70
N LYS A 911 95.58 111.35 -21.65
CA LYS A 911 94.30 110.97 -22.26
C LYS A 911 94.13 109.45 -22.12
N PRO A 912 93.17 108.97 -21.31
CA PRO A 912 92.93 107.54 -21.20
C PRO A 912 92.49 106.93 -22.52
N THR A 913 93.13 105.84 -22.92
CA THR A 913 92.72 104.95 -24.02
C THR A 913 92.05 103.69 -23.46
N GLU A 914 91.40 102.90 -24.32
CA GLU A 914 90.69 101.66 -23.94
C GLU A 914 91.57 100.63 -23.20
N THR A 915 92.90 100.67 -23.38
CA THR A 915 93.88 99.79 -22.71
C THR A 915 94.42 100.35 -21.39
N THR A 916 93.91 101.49 -20.92
CA THR A 916 94.37 102.10 -19.67
C THR A 916 93.78 101.36 -18.47
N CYS A 917 94.60 100.97 -17.51
CA CYS A 917 94.19 100.32 -16.26
C CYS A 917 94.50 101.18 -15.03
N LEU A 918 94.07 100.74 -13.84
CA LEU A 918 94.35 101.43 -12.58
C LEU A 918 95.86 101.53 -12.29
N LEU A 919 96.65 100.51 -12.66
CA LEU A 919 98.10 100.53 -12.51
C LEU A 919 98.73 101.71 -13.29
N ASN A 920 98.32 101.95 -14.54
CA ASN A 920 98.82 103.07 -15.34
C ASN A 920 98.50 104.43 -14.68
N MET A 921 97.30 104.57 -14.10
CA MET A 921 96.91 105.79 -13.36
C MET A 921 97.75 106.03 -12.10
N LEU A 922 98.19 104.96 -11.43
CA LEU A 922 99.14 105.04 -10.32
C LEU A 922 100.54 105.46 -10.80
N GLU A 923 101.01 104.93 -11.92
CA GLU A 923 102.32 105.27 -12.53
C GLU A 923 102.37 106.72 -13.04
N TYR A 924 101.28 107.25 -13.61
CA TYR A 924 101.15 108.67 -13.94
C TYR A 924 101.12 109.59 -12.69
N GLY A 925 101.20 109.04 -11.48
CA GLY A 925 101.41 109.80 -10.25
C GLY A 925 100.15 110.43 -9.67
N PHE A 926 98.95 109.99 -10.05
CA PHE A 926 97.67 110.51 -9.54
C PHE A 926 97.65 110.56 -8.00
N GLY A 927 98.25 109.57 -7.34
CA GLY A 927 98.37 109.49 -5.88
C GLY A 927 99.08 110.67 -5.20
N LYS A 928 99.92 111.44 -5.92
CA LYS A 928 100.57 112.66 -5.40
C LYS A 928 99.73 113.92 -5.56
N TYR A 929 98.72 113.88 -6.42
CA TYR A 929 97.93 115.05 -6.81
C TYR A 929 96.44 114.93 -6.47
N VAL A 930 96.00 113.85 -5.82
CA VAL A 930 94.59 113.57 -5.47
C VAL A 930 93.83 114.80 -4.97
N GLU A 931 94.35 115.53 -3.98
CA GLU A 931 93.70 116.73 -3.42
C GLU A 931 93.48 117.87 -4.45
N LYS A 932 94.28 117.92 -5.52
CA LYS A 932 94.15 118.88 -6.64
C LYS A 932 93.30 118.34 -7.79
N LEU A 933 93.22 117.02 -7.96
CA LEU A 933 92.43 116.36 -9.01
C LEU A 933 90.98 116.13 -8.57
N GLU A 934 90.73 115.97 -7.26
CA GLU A 934 89.41 115.78 -6.66
C GLU A 934 88.42 116.92 -7.00
N PRO A 935 88.78 118.23 -6.96
CA PRO A 935 87.89 119.29 -7.41
C PRO A 935 87.49 119.18 -8.90
N ILE A 936 88.39 118.69 -9.76
CA ILE A 936 88.10 118.46 -11.19
C ILE A 936 87.16 117.27 -11.35
N GLY A 937 87.42 116.17 -10.62
CA GLY A 937 86.50 115.03 -10.56
C GLY A 937 85.11 115.42 -10.05
N ALA A 938 85.03 116.25 -9.01
CA ALA A 938 83.76 116.76 -8.47
C ALA A 938 83.03 117.70 -9.44
N ALA A 939 83.76 118.51 -10.24
CA ALA A 939 83.18 119.29 -11.32
C ALA A 939 82.63 118.39 -12.44
N ALA A 940 83.43 117.41 -12.89
CA ALA A 940 83.05 116.41 -13.88
C ALA A 940 81.80 115.62 -13.48
N SER A 941 81.69 115.17 -12.23
CA SER A 941 80.50 114.48 -11.71
C SER A 941 79.27 115.39 -11.66
N LYS A 942 79.43 116.69 -11.35
CA LYS A 942 78.32 117.66 -11.37
C LYS A 942 77.82 117.93 -12.80
N GLU A 943 78.73 118.12 -13.75
CA GLU A 943 78.38 118.27 -15.17
C GLU A 943 77.67 117.03 -15.71
N TYR A 944 78.19 115.83 -15.40
CA TYR A 944 77.59 114.57 -15.82
C TYR A 944 76.22 114.31 -15.18
N SER A 945 76.04 114.70 -13.91
CA SER A 945 74.72 114.68 -13.27
C SER A 945 73.74 115.63 -13.98
N LEU A 946 74.18 116.83 -14.38
CA LEU A 946 73.39 117.77 -15.18
C LEU A 946 73.02 117.21 -16.56
N GLU A 947 73.97 116.62 -17.28
CA GLU A 947 73.71 115.99 -18.58
C GLU A 947 72.79 114.77 -18.46
N LYS A 948 73.02 113.88 -17.48
CA LYS A 948 72.15 112.73 -17.22
C LYS A 948 70.74 113.15 -16.80
N ASN A 949 70.59 114.26 -16.08
CA ASN A 949 69.28 114.83 -15.77
C ASN A 949 68.58 115.43 -17.01
N LEU A 950 69.31 116.08 -17.92
CA LEU A 950 68.78 116.57 -19.20
C LEU A 950 68.37 115.43 -20.14
N GLU A 951 69.20 114.39 -20.25
CA GLU A 951 68.92 113.18 -21.02
C GLU A 951 67.71 112.44 -20.44
N LYS A 952 67.63 112.34 -19.10
CA LYS A 952 66.47 111.77 -18.41
C LYS A 952 65.20 112.60 -18.62
N MET A 953 65.25 113.93 -18.53
CA MET A 953 64.08 114.78 -18.83
C MET A 953 63.58 114.58 -20.26
N LYS A 954 64.48 114.40 -21.24
CA LYS A 954 64.13 114.01 -22.61
C LYS A 954 63.44 112.63 -22.66
N LEU A 955 64.02 111.62 -22.01
CA LEU A 955 63.51 110.24 -22.03
C LEU A 955 62.18 110.08 -21.29
N ASP A 956 62.01 110.73 -20.14
CA ASP A 956 60.79 110.68 -19.32
C ASP A 956 59.59 111.30 -20.06
N TRP A 957 59.82 112.34 -20.88
CA TRP A 957 58.77 112.96 -21.71
C TRP A 957 58.36 112.12 -22.94
N ILE A 958 59.23 111.23 -23.43
CA ILE A 958 58.96 110.44 -24.65
C ILE A 958 57.89 109.36 -24.43
N ASN A 959 57.76 108.83 -23.20
CA ASN A 959 56.86 107.72 -22.89
C ASN A 959 55.66 108.10 -21.98
N MET A 960 55.45 109.40 -21.73
CA MET A 960 54.40 109.85 -20.81
C MET A 960 53.01 109.73 -21.44
N THR A 961 52.21 108.77 -20.94
CA THR A 961 50.82 108.53 -21.38
C THR A 961 49.86 108.59 -20.19
N PHE A 962 48.71 109.24 -20.34
CA PHE A 962 47.74 109.42 -19.26
C PHE A 962 46.94 108.14 -19.00
N SER A 963 47.08 107.57 -17.81
CA SER A 963 46.36 106.37 -17.37
C SER A 963 45.13 106.75 -16.53
N PHE A 964 43.93 106.40 -17.01
CA PHE A 964 42.68 106.72 -16.31
C PHE A 964 42.22 105.54 -15.43
N VAL A 965 42.02 105.80 -14.14
CA VAL A 965 41.47 104.83 -13.18
C VAL A 965 40.10 105.32 -12.69
N LYS A 966 39.08 104.46 -12.73
CA LYS A 966 37.74 104.79 -12.20
C LYS A 966 37.73 104.72 -10.67
N TYR A 967 37.25 105.77 -10.01
CA TYR A 967 36.94 105.76 -8.57
C TYR A 967 35.45 106.04 -8.37
N ARG A 968 34.70 105.03 -7.89
CA ARG A 968 33.28 105.15 -7.48
C ARG A 968 32.41 105.94 -8.47
N ASP A 969 32.46 105.51 -9.73
CA ASP A 969 31.64 105.98 -10.86
C ASP A 969 31.87 107.40 -11.39
N THR A 970 32.95 108.09 -11.01
CA THR A 970 33.56 109.13 -11.85
C THR A 970 35.05 108.87 -12.10
N VAL A 971 35.57 109.39 -13.21
CA VAL A 971 37.01 109.29 -13.54
C VAL A 971 37.68 110.57 -13.05
N SER A 972 38.53 110.44 -12.04
CA SER A 972 39.42 111.50 -11.56
C SER A 972 40.80 111.34 -12.19
N LEU A 973 41.36 112.43 -12.72
CA LEU A 973 42.74 112.49 -13.20
C LEU A 973 43.73 112.29 -12.03
N HIS A 974 44.79 111.54 -12.30
CA HIS A 974 46.01 111.54 -11.49
C HIS A 974 47.24 111.64 -12.40
#